data_AF-A0A1L9GZ17-F1
#
_entry.id   AF-A0A1L9GZ17-F1
#
_cell.length_a   1.000
_cell.length_b   1.000
_cell.length_c   1.000
_cell.angle_alpha   90.00
_cell.angle_beta   90.00
_cell.angle_gamma   90.00
#
_symmetry.space_group_name_H-M   'P 1'
#
loop_
_entity.id
_entity.type
_entity.pdbx_description
1 polymer ?
#
loop_
_entity_poly.entity_id
_entity_poly.type
_entity_poly.pdbx_seq_one_letter_code
_entity_poly.pdbx_strand_id
1 'polypeptide(L)'
;MRKKLFKGYILHNKRLVYTGKAAIRSIKYPLVAPNKTALNNLSEKIIYDYEHLFGPLNVASYARNSNRYSLVDFWIDSLRAGVIWQSKSTSLIDLISKLEGSKSPSEKIFEQIDFELKNKLDKEQFKDIILLNTGIRSSSNVRSLRGRFLKCFKEEFRDTEEVIACVDKWSKDLIVEGKSILVSKQFLYWEEEFGIKIFPHFKDNHDLPKLTFFVEPSLEFSPHLPLANCLERLKKFDISRESLLGLDNNFSAFSNYFNELFNLLSRGEIKKIVTAVLAVSKSWENEPELEKRLHFLSEKAKLLGYPKLTSSWADYRMIIGGKIKSWHSNYTEQLIKVREDLKKHQIALDKLQEDLKKVVDSSLREQIEAQREALLPLLDTMLKEKDFSDDLELYRFILSDFKSLLNGSYQRYIQTEEERKEDRDVTKKYKDLYSNLRNIPRFFGESKKEQFNKFINKSLPTIDVGLKILEDIRNALETVSVRKPPSITEEYVTKQLEKLSRKYKINAFNSNRFKQITEQVLRKYNNGELPKISEVFYRYPRESHVAIRILPVKISNPRKDISYLLDKYQISPDWKNSNPGEVVDLIEIYKLTLGWLLSCNKDFSMDFSSYDLKLFPEAASLIKNFGSCLSGYYLSKMIFNCITSEIKGMITLYTRDKFVVRYVTQMIGSNQKFPLLCLVGEKQTKNFSRNWGVLIEEKGDLGEEKNQEKCLIFKDKTDFAKAKEVEIFKNNIWRIRTSKYQIQFLNRLFKKTKEWDLMNLVLSEPSLVLEEEWGVSWDKDKLLPLLKKEKSCEERLYYSLPLNLVPATDYKEQSAEIEQRNTYLGLDVGEFGVAYAVVRIVRDRIELLSWGFLKDPALRKIRERVQDMKKKQVMAVFSSSSTAVARVREMAIHSLRNQIHSIALAYKAKIIYEISISNFETGGNRMAKIYRSIKVSDVYRESGADTLVSEMIWGKKNKQMGNHISSYATSYTCCNCARTPFELVIDNDKEYEKGGDEFIFNVGDEKKVRGFLQKSLLGKTIKGKEVLKSIKEYARPPIREVLLEGEDVEQLLKRRGNSYIYRCPFCGYKTDADIQAALNIACRGYISDNAKDAVKEGERKLDYILEVRKLWEKNGAVLRSAKFL
;
A
#
# COMPACT_ATOMS: atom_id res chain seq x y z
N MET A 1 -35.80 17.91 10.81
CA MET A 1 -35.98 17.00 9.66
C MET A 1 -34.73 16.14 9.45
N ARG A 2 -34.79 14.81 9.63
CA ARG A 2 -33.67 13.92 9.24
C ARG A 2 -33.67 13.77 7.72
N LYS A 3 -32.82 14.53 7.01
CA LYS A 3 -32.59 14.28 5.58
C LYS A 3 -32.14 12.82 5.40
N LYS A 4 -32.77 12.10 4.48
CA LYS A 4 -32.42 10.71 4.17
C LYS A 4 -30.99 10.67 3.65
N LEU A 5 -30.09 9.98 4.37
CA LEU A 5 -28.71 9.80 3.91
C LEU A 5 -28.70 9.08 2.57
N PHE A 6 -27.96 9.62 1.60
CA PHE A 6 -27.66 8.93 0.35
C PHE A 6 -26.82 7.69 0.66
N LYS A 7 -27.10 6.58 -0.01
CA LYS A 7 -26.39 5.31 0.17
C LYS A 7 -25.99 4.70 -1.17
N GLY A 8 -24.98 3.83 -1.14
CA GLY A 8 -24.56 3.05 -2.30
C GLY A 8 -24.16 3.92 -3.49
N TYR A 9 -24.59 3.53 -4.70
CA TYR A 9 -24.22 4.23 -5.92
C TYR A 9 -24.97 5.53 -6.17
N ILE A 10 -26.14 5.74 -5.56
CA ILE A 10 -26.81 7.05 -5.60
C ILE A 10 -25.88 8.11 -5.01
N LEU A 11 -25.24 7.80 -3.88
CA LEU A 11 -24.25 8.69 -3.28
C LEU A 11 -23.05 8.90 -4.22
N HIS A 12 -22.52 7.84 -4.83
CA HIS A 12 -21.38 7.97 -5.74
C HIS A 12 -21.74 8.81 -6.97
N ASN A 13 -22.92 8.62 -7.56
CA ASN A 13 -23.45 9.47 -8.62
C ASN A 13 -23.47 10.94 -8.15
N LYS A 14 -24.09 11.23 -7.00
CA LYS A 14 -24.13 12.59 -6.45
C LYS A 14 -22.74 13.20 -6.23
N ARG A 15 -21.71 12.42 -5.86
CA ARG A 15 -20.33 12.90 -5.78
C ARG A 15 -19.77 13.34 -7.13
N LEU A 16 -19.99 12.54 -8.17
CA LEU A 16 -19.45 12.84 -9.51
C LEU A 16 -20.19 13.98 -10.19
N VAL A 17 -21.51 14.06 -9.98
CA VAL A 17 -22.32 15.22 -10.40
C VAL A 17 -21.86 16.47 -9.66
N TYR A 18 -21.61 16.38 -8.35
CA TYR A 18 -21.12 17.51 -7.55
C TYR A 18 -19.78 18.04 -8.04
N THR A 19 -18.87 17.19 -8.51
CA THR A 19 -17.54 17.62 -8.97
C THR A 19 -17.47 17.88 -10.48
N GLY A 20 -18.48 17.45 -11.24
CA GLY A 20 -18.46 17.48 -12.71
C GLY A 20 -17.36 16.61 -13.32
N LYS A 21 -16.75 15.69 -12.56
CA LYS A 21 -15.60 14.88 -13.00
C LYS A 21 -15.97 13.42 -13.25
N ALA A 22 -15.30 12.81 -14.23
CA ALA A 22 -15.46 11.39 -14.53
C ALA A 22 -14.68 10.51 -13.53
N ALA A 23 -15.17 9.32 -13.22
CA ALA A 23 -14.48 8.33 -12.38
C ALA A 23 -14.49 6.94 -13.00
N ILE A 24 -13.50 6.14 -12.63
CA ILE A 24 -13.39 4.73 -13.06
C ILE A 24 -13.84 3.80 -11.93
N ARG A 25 -14.64 2.79 -12.23
CA ARG A 25 -15.06 1.72 -11.31
C ARG A 25 -14.86 0.37 -11.97
N SER A 26 -14.27 -0.60 -11.27
CA SER A 26 -14.18 -1.97 -11.75
C SER A 26 -15.09 -2.88 -10.94
N ILE A 27 -15.88 -3.73 -11.62
CA ILE A 27 -16.81 -4.67 -11.01
C ILE A 27 -16.46 -6.07 -11.47
N LYS A 28 -16.29 -6.99 -10.52
CA LYS A 28 -16.07 -8.41 -10.79
C LYS A 28 -17.41 -9.13 -10.81
N TYR A 29 -17.80 -9.63 -11.97
CA TYR A 29 -19.02 -10.40 -12.18
C TYR A 29 -18.68 -11.90 -12.16
N PRO A 30 -19.17 -12.69 -11.18
CA PRO A 30 -18.99 -14.14 -11.19
C PRO A 30 -19.65 -14.75 -12.42
N LEU A 31 -18.92 -15.60 -13.14
CA LEU A 31 -19.40 -16.34 -14.29
C LEU A 31 -19.78 -17.76 -13.88
N VAL A 32 -20.91 -18.23 -14.41
CA VAL A 32 -21.36 -19.61 -14.33
C VAL A 32 -21.15 -20.22 -15.71
N ALA A 33 -20.29 -21.24 -15.76
CA ALA A 33 -20.00 -21.95 -16.99
C ALA A 33 -21.24 -22.70 -17.51
N PRO A 34 -21.38 -22.86 -18.83
CA PRO A 34 -22.45 -23.68 -19.41
C PRO A 34 -22.28 -25.16 -19.05
N ASN A 35 -21.05 -25.65 -18.96
CA ASN A 35 -20.70 -26.98 -18.50
C ASN A 35 -19.28 -27.02 -17.90
N LYS A 36 -18.90 -28.13 -17.27
CA LYS A 36 -17.60 -28.31 -16.60
C LYS A 36 -16.42 -28.36 -17.59
N THR A 37 -16.62 -28.91 -18.79
CA THR A 37 -15.58 -29.00 -19.82
C THR A 37 -15.16 -27.61 -20.31
N ALA A 38 -16.13 -26.73 -20.59
CA ALA A 38 -15.88 -25.34 -20.95
C ALA A 38 -15.13 -24.59 -19.83
N LEU A 39 -15.48 -24.87 -18.56
CA LEU A 39 -14.77 -24.31 -17.41
C LEU A 39 -13.30 -24.71 -17.37
N ASN A 40 -13.03 -26.01 -17.49
CA ASN A 40 -11.67 -26.54 -17.47
C ASN A 40 -10.83 -25.98 -18.63
N ASN A 41 -11.36 -26.02 -19.86
CA ASN A 41 -10.66 -25.55 -21.07
C ASN A 41 -10.27 -24.07 -20.95
N LEU A 42 -11.22 -23.21 -20.57
CA LEU A 42 -10.93 -21.78 -20.41
C LEU A 42 -9.96 -21.52 -19.26
N SER A 43 -10.10 -22.24 -18.15
CA SER A 43 -9.20 -22.13 -16.99
C SER A 43 -7.77 -22.49 -17.36
N GLU A 44 -7.56 -23.57 -18.12
CA GLU A 44 -6.24 -23.96 -18.61
C GLU A 44 -5.61 -22.88 -19.51
N LYS A 45 -6.39 -22.27 -20.40
CA LYS A 45 -5.90 -21.17 -21.27
C LYS A 45 -5.54 -19.93 -20.46
N ILE A 46 -6.35 -19.57 -19.46
CA ILE A 46 -6.07 -18.43 -18.54
C ILE A 46 -4.80 -18.69 -17.73
N ILE A 47 -4.65 -19.89 -17.15
CA ILE A 47 -3.47 -20.28 -16.38
C ILE A 47 -2.24 -20.25 -17.27
N TYR A 48 -2.32 -20.86 -18.45
CA TYR A 48 -1.23 -20.89 -19.41
C TYR A 48 -0.79 -19.47 -19.78
N ASP A 49 -1.70 -18.61 -20.25
CA ASP A 49 -1.33 -17.25 -20.66
C ASP A 49 -0.77 -16.47 -19.47
N TYR A 50 -1.38 -16.55 -18.29
CA TYR A 50 -0.87 -15.86 -17.10
C TYR A 50 0.56 -16.27 -16.73
N GLU A 51 0.85 -17.58 -16.71
CA GLU A 51 2.17 -18.11 -16.38
C GLU A 51 3.21 -17.72 -17.43
N HIS A 52 2.84 -17.66 -18.71
CA HIS A 52 3.74 -17.17 -19.77
C HIS A 52 3.89 -15.65 -19.76
N LEU A 53 2.93 -14.89 -19.26
CA LEU A 53 3.09 -13.44 -19.13
C LEU A 53 4.07 -13.09 -18.01
N PHE A 54 3.94 -13.75 -16.86
CA PHE A 54 4.54 -13.28 -15.60
C PHE A 54 5.44 -14.30 -14.90
N GLY A 55 5.50 -15.53 -15.39
CA GLY A 55 6.14 -16.65 -14.70
C GLY A 55 5.28 -17.20 -13.56
N PRO A 56 5.86 -18.06 -12.71
CA PRO A 56 5.12 -18.77 -11.66
C PRO A 56 4.89 -17.88 -10.43
N LEU A 57 4.03 -16.86 -10.55
CA LEU A 57 3.70 -15.92 -9.48
C LEU A 57 2.55 -16.36 -8.56
N ASN A 58 2.15 -17.63 -8.68
CA ASN A 58 1.24 -18.33 -7.79
C ASN A 58 1.94 -19.58 -7.22
N VAL A 59 1.62 -19.94 -5.98
CA VAL A 59 2.29 -21.05 -5.28
C VAL A 59 2.10 -22.40 -6.00
N ALA A 60 0.91 -22.66 -6.54
CA ALA A 60 0.63 -23.88 -7.31
C ALA A 60 1.44 -23.93 -8.61
N SER A 61 1.54 -22.81 -9.32
CA SER A 61 2.37 -22.68 -10.53
C SER A 61 3.85 -22.90 -10.21
N TYR A 62 4.33 -22.32 -9.12
CA TYR A 62 5.71 -22.45 -8.68
C TYR A 62 6.07 -23.88 -8.28
N ALA A 63 5.18 -24.57 -7.57
CA ALA A 63 5.38 -25.97 -7.20
C ALA A 63 5.41 -26.90 -8.42
N ARG A 64 4.64 -26.60 -9.47
CA ARG A 64 4.66 -27.37 -10.73
C ARG A 64 5.90 -27.09 -11.56
N ASN A 65 6.29 -25.83 -11.69
CA ASN A 65 7.46 -25.41 -12.45
C ASN A 65 7.96 -24.03 -11.98
N SER A 66 9.00 -24.03 -11.15
CA SER A 66 9.61 -22.80 -10.61
C SER A 66 10.35 -21.97 -11.67
N ASN A 67 10.72 -22.60 -12.79
CA ASN A 67 11.60 -22.04 -13.81
C ASN A 67 10.86 -21.75 -15.13
N ARG A 68 9.53 -21.59 -15.09
CA ARG A 68 8.75 -21.25 -16.30
C ARG A 68 9.25 -19.93 -16.88
N TYR A 69 9.73 -19.98 -18.13
CA TYR A 69 10.12 -18.81 -18.89
C TYR A 69 8.89 -17.99 -19.29
N SER A 70 8.97 -16.67 -19.11
CA SER A 70 7.86 -15.76 -19.33
C SER A 70 8.23 -14.59 -20.24
N LEU A 71 7.23 -13.85 -20.70
CA LEU A 71 7.37 -12.68 -21.54
C LEU A 71 8.07 -11.52 -20.79
N VAL A 72 7.95 -11.48 -19.46
CA VAL A 72 8.76 -10.60 -18.61
C VAL A 72 10.23 -11.03 -18.62
N ASP A 73 10.53 -12.33 -18.57
CA ASP A 73 11.92 -12.81 -18.66
C ASP A 73 12.49 -12.52 -20.06
N PHE A 74 11.69 -12.70 -21.11
CA PHE A 74 12.04 -12.31 -22.48
C PHE A 74 12.37 -10.82 -22.59
N TRP A 75 11.56 -9.95 -22.00
CA TRP A 75 11.85 -8.52 -21.97
C TRP A 75 13.16 -8.18 -21.23
N ILE A 76 13.49 -8.87 -20.14
CA ILE A 76 14.80 -8.71 -19.46
C ILE A 76 15.94 -9.20 -20.36
N ASP A 77 15.78 -10.35 -21.00
CA ASP A 77 16.79 -10.90 -21.90
C ASP A 77 17.00 -10.00 -23.14
N SER A 78 15.95 -9.34 -23.63
CA SER A 78 16.06 -8.27 -24.63
C SER A 78 16.95 -7.13 -24.13
N LEU A 79 16.77 -6.66 -22.89
CA LEU A 79 17.65 -5.64 -22.30
C LEU A 79 19.11 -6.11 -22.18
N ARG A 80 19.34 -7.38 -21.81
CA ARG A 80 20.67 -7.98 -21.74
C ARG A 80 21.36 -8.08 -23.09
N ALA A 81 20.58 -8.28 -24.16
CA ALA A 81 21.04 -8.22 -25.54
C ALA A 81 21.33 -6.78 -26.03
N GLY A 82 20.97 -5.76 -25.24
CA GLY A 82 21.13 -4.35 -25.61
C GLY A 82 19.96 -3.80 -26.43
N VAL A 83 18.78 -4.42 -26.36
CA VAL A 83 17.58 -3.92 -27.04
C VAL A 83 17.09 -2.63 -26.39
N ILE A 84 16.89 -1.61 -27.21
CA ILE A 84 16.13 -0.40 -26.89
C ILE A 84 14.87 -0.35 -27.76
N TRP A 85 13.80 0.24 -27.23
CA TRP A 85 12.52 0.32 -27.91
C TRP A 85 12.16 1.75 -28.28
N GLN A 86 11.31 1.89 -29.31
CA GLN A 86 10.67 3.14 -29.68
C GLN A 86 9.23 2.92 -30.12
N SER A 87 8.38 3.90 -29.85
CA SER A 87 6.93 3.81 -30.08
C SER A 87 6.55 3.69 -31.56
N LYS A 88 7.43 4.15 -32.47
CA LYS A 88 7.31 4.17 -33.94
C LYS A 88 8.68 3.91 -34.57
N SER A 89 8.70 3.38 -35.79
CA SER A 89 9.94 3.18 -36.56
C SER A 89 10.68 4.47 -36.87
N THR A 90 9.97 5.58 -37.04
CA THR A 90 10.60 6.87 -37.30
C THR A 90 11.28 7.46 -36.08
N SER A 91 10.63 7.36 -34.91
CA SER A 91 11.28 7.70 -33.63
C SER A 91 12.52 6.85 -33.37
N LEU A 92 12.53 5.59 -33.83
CA LEU A 92 13.71 4.72 -33.79
C LEU A 92 14.83 5.21 -34.70
N ILE A 93 14.53 5.56 -35.95
CA ILE A 93 15.53 6.06 -36.89
C ILE A 93 16.14 7.38 -36.39
N ASP A 94 15.31 8.29 -35.87
CA ASP A 94 15.79 9.55 -35.27
C ASP A 94 16.70 9.29 -34.07
N LEU A 95 16.33 8.31 -33.24
CA LEU A 95 17.15 7.85 -32.12
C LEU A 95 18.51 7.33 -32.60
N ILE A 96 18.52 6.37 -33.52
CA ILE A 96 19.76 5.78 -34.06
C ILE A 96 20.64 6.88 -34.66
N SER A 97 20.07 7.80 -35.44
CA SER A 97 20.82 8.91 -36.04
C SER A 97 21.52 9.77 -34.99
N LYS A 98 20.82 10.11 -33.89
CA LYS A 98 21.39 10.85 -32.76
C LYS A 98 22.51 10.09 -32.06
N LEU A 99 22.34 8.78 -31.85
CA LEU A 99 23.36 7.92 -31.24
C LEU A 99 24.61 7.82 -32.11
N GLU A 100 24.43 7.82 -33.43
CA GLU A 100 25.50 7.84 -34.43
C GLU A 100 26.11 9.23 -34.66
N GLY A 101 25.66 10.27 -33.93
CA GLY A 101 26.13 11.65 -34.09
C GLY A 101 25.75 12.29 -35.44
N SER A 102 24.79 11.71 -36.15
CA SER A 102 24.33 12.19 -37.46
C SER A 102 22.99 12.95 -37.34
N LYS A 103 22.76 13.90 -38.25
CA LYS A 103 21.46 14.57 -38.33
C LYS A 103 20.40 13.55 -38.74
N SER A 104 19.35 13.44 -37.92
CA SER A 104 18.21 12.57 -38.22
C SER A 104 17.54 12.96 -39.53
N PRO A 105 16.87 12.03 -40.24
CA PRO A 105 16.12 12.36 -41.45
C PRO A 105 15.12 13.49 -41.21
N SER A 106 14.47 13.50 -40.05
CA SER A 106 13.52 14.53 -39.66
C SER A 106 14.18 15.90 -39.43
N GLU A 107 15.42 15.92 -38.94
CA GLU A 107 16.21 17.16 -38.82
C GLU A 107 16.67 17.69 -40.16
N LYS A 108 17.13 16.81 -41.05
CA LYS A 108 17.49 17.19 -42.43
C LYS A 108 16.28 17.80 -43.15
N ILE A 109 15.10 17.20 -42.97
CA ILE A 109 13.85 17.74 -43.51
C ILE A 109 13.50 19.08 -42.87
N PHE A 110 13.57 19.20 -41.54
CA PHE A 110 13.28 20.47 -40.85
C PHE A 110 14.23 21.60 -41.24
N GLU A 111 15.46 21.26 -41.62
CA GLU A 111 16.45 22.23 -42.11
C GLU A 111 16.19 22.72 -43.53
N GLN A 112 15.46 21.95 -44.35
CA GLN A 112 15.08 22.31 -45.72
C GLN A 112 13.84 23.21 -45.80
N ILE A 113 13.08 23.33 -44.70
CA ILE A 113 11.91 24.22 -44.64
C ILE A 113 12.36 25.67 -44.76
N ASP A 114 11.57 26.45 -45.50
CA ASP A 114 11.70 27.91 -45.58
C ASP A 114 11.89 28.56 -44.19
N PHE A 115 12.79 29.53 -44.10
CA PHE A 115 13.19 30.16 -42.85
C PHE A 115 12.01 30.82 -42.11
N GLU A 116 11.09 31.44 -42.84
CA GLU A 116 9.93 32.12 -42.27
C GLU A 116 9.00 31.12 -41.59
N LEU A 117 8.69 30.02 -42.29
CA LEU A 117 7.85 28.96 -41.77
C LEU A 117 8.53 28.21 -40.60
N LYS A 118 9.84 27.94 -40.72
CA LYS A 118 10.64 27.30 -39.68
C LYS A 118 10.63 28.09 -38.36
N ASN A 119 10.57 29.41 -38.41
CA ASN A 119 10.46 30.26 -37.22
C ASN A 119 9.09 30.18 -36.54
N LYS A 120 8.03 29.86 -37.30
CA LYS A 120 6.66 29.68 -36.80
C LYS A 120 6.42 28.27 -36.24
N LEU A 121 7.22 27.29 -36.65
CA LEU A 121 7.08 25.88 -36.26
C LEU A 121 7.83 25.51 -34.96
N ASP A 122 7.22 24.62 -34.18
CA ASP A 122 7.86 23.83 -33.14
C ASP A 122 8.54 22.61 -33.78
N LYS A 123 9.87 22.57 -33.70
CA LYS A 123 10.71 21.54 -34.32
C LYS A 123 10.29 20.12 -33.92
N GLU A 124 10.02 19.87 -32.64
CA GLU A 124 9.73 18.52 -32.16
C GLU A 124 8.30 18.07 -32.50
N GLN A 125 7.32 18.98 -32.40
CA GLN A 125 5.94 18.71 -32.83
C GLN A 125 5.85 18.50 -34.34
N PHE A 126 6.64 19.23 -35.13
CA PHE A 126 6.71 19.09 -36.58
C PHE A 126 7.30 17.75 -37.01
N LYS A 127 8.41 17.31 -36.39
CA LYS A 127 9.00 15.99 -36.62
C LYS A 127 7.96 14.87 -36.45
N ASP A 128 7.10 14.99 -35.45
CA ASP A 128 6.05 14.01 -35.14
C ASP A 128 4.96 13.88 -36.24
N ILE A 129 4.83 14.90 -37.10
CA ILE A 129 3.84 15.01 -38.18
C ILE A 129 4.41 14.65 -39.55
N ILE A 130 5.63 15.10 -39.87
CA ILE A 130 6.25 14.81 -41.17
C ILE A 130 6.69 13.33 -41.26
N LEU A 131 7.09 12.75 -40.13
CA LEU A 131 7.49 11.34 -40.04
C LEU A 131 6.31 10.37 -39.88
N LEU A 132 5.15 10.65 -40.49
CA LEU A 132 4.00 9.73 -40.52
C LEU A 132 4.28 8.51 -41.41
N ASN A 133 5.18 7.63 -40.96
CA ASN A 133 5.39 6.31 -41.56
C ASN A 133 4.18 5.37 -41.31
N THR A 134 3.26 5.77 -40.44
CA THR A 134 1.90 5.24 -40.42
C THR A 134 1.03 6.24 -41.14
N GLY A 135 0.57 5.92 -42.36
CA GLY A 135 -0.42 6.73 -43.06
C GLY A 135 -1.52 7.19 -42.10
N ILE A 136 -2.00 8.43 -42.27
CA ILE A 136 -3.12 8.97 -41.50
C ILE A 136 -4.18 7.87 -41.45
N ARG A 137 -4.55 7.38 -40.25
CA ARG A 137 -5.48 6.24 -40.16
C ARG A 137 -6.76 6.61 -40.90
N SER A 138 -7.33 5.69 -41.67
CA SER A 138 -8.58 5.88 -42.42
C SER A 138 -9.76 6.37 -41.57
N SER A 139 -9.67 6.26 -40.24
CA SER A 139 -10.64 6.76 -39.26
C SER A 139 -10.40 8.20 -38.75
N SER A 140 -9.37 8.90 -39.25
CA SER A 140 -9.01 10.24 -38.78
C SER A 140 -9.88 11.28 -39.51
N ASN A 141 -10.71 12.03 -38.80
CA ASN A 141 -11.48 13.12 -39.39
C ASN A 141 -10.63 14.39 -39.56
N VAL A 142 -11.04 15.29 -40.46
CA VAL A 142 -10.39 16.58 -40.74
C VAL A 142 -10.08 17.36 -39.46
N ARG A 143 -11.03 17.36 -38.51
CA ARG A 143 -10.88 18.05 -37.22
C ARG A 143 -9.71 17.52 -36.37
N SER A 144 -9.51 16.22 -36.34
CA SER A 144 -8.38 15.59 -35.64
C SER A 144 -7.05 15.90 -36.32
N LEU A 145 -7.04 16.00 -37.65
CA LEU A 145 -5.84 16.33 -38.42
C LEU A 145 -5.46 17.81 -38.23
N ARG A 146 -6.45 18.69 -38.34
CA ARG A 146 -6.34 20.13 -38.06
C ARG A 146 -5.74 20.39 -36.68
N GLY A 147 -6.29 19.75 -35.65
CA GLY A 147 -5.78 19.87 -34.28
C GLY A 147 -4.37 19.31 -34.07
N ARG A 148 -3.88 18.45 -34.97
CA ARG A 148 -2.48 18.00 -34.97
C ARG A 148 -1.59 19.03 -35.65
N PHE A 149 -1.92 19.49 -36.86
CA PHE A 149 -1.13 20.51 -37.56
C PHE A 149 -1.00 21.82 -36.78
N LEU A 150 -2.08 22.28 -36.13
CA LEU A 150 -2.01 23.44 -35.24
C LEU A 150 -0.96 23.28 -34.12
N LYS A 151 -0.75 22.06 -33.62
CA LYS A 151 0.27 21.82 -32.59
C LYS A 151 1.70 21.90 -33.12
N CYS A 152 1.92 21.76 -34.43
CA CYS A 152 3.23 21.97 -35.03
C CYS A 152 3.68 23.42 -35.00
N PHE A 153 2.77 24.38 -34.81
CA PHE A 153 3.13 25.77 -34.65
C PHE A 153 3.41 26.08 -33.17
N LYS A 154 4.37 26.99 -32.93
CA LYS A 154 4.64 27.51 -31.58
C LYS A 154 3.40 28.21 -31.05
N GLU A 155 3.25 28.22 -29.73
CA GLU A 155 2.02 28.65 -29.06
C GLU A 155 1.55 30.05 -29.48
N GLU A 156 2.50 30.98 -29.64
CA GLU A 156 2.25 32.36 -30.10
C GLU A 156 1.67 32.49 -31.52
N PHE A 157 1.83 31.47 -32.38
CA PHE A 157 1.36 31.51 -33.77
C PHE A 157 0.07 30.70 -34.02
N ARG A 158 -0.41 29.92 -33.05
CA ARG A 158 -1.51 28.95 -33.28
C ARG A 158 -2.83 29.60 -33.66
N ASP A 159 -3.06 30.82 -33.21
CA ASP A 159 -4.32 31.53 -33.36
C ASP A 159 -4.25 32.64 -34.44
N THR A 160 -3.16 32.74 -35.20
CA THR A 160 -3.07 33.70 -36.30
C THR A 160 -3.91 33.25 -37.49
N GLU A 161 -4.56 34.19 -38.18
CA GLU A 161 -5.39 33.88 -39.36
C GLU A 161 -4.60 33.16 -40.44
N GLU A 162 -3.32 33.54 -40.64
CA GLU A 162 -2.41 32.92 -41.59
C GLU A 162 -2.19 31.42 -41.29
N VAL A 163 -1.89 31.07 -40.02
CA VAL A 163 -1.67 29.69 -39.60
C VAL A 163 -2.96 28.88 -39.64
N ILE A 164 -4.07 29.47 -39.21
CA ILE A 164 -5.38 28.81 -39.27
C ILE A 164 -5.75 28.47 -40.71
N ALA A 165 -5.63 29.42 -41.64
CA ALA A 165 -5.91 29.22 -43.06
C ALA A 165 -4.98 28.16 -43.67
N CYS A 166 -3.69 28.21 -43.33
CA CYS A 166 -2.69 27.24 -43.77
C CYS A 166 -2.99 25.82 -43.27
N VAL A 167 -3.29 25.65 -41.99
CA VAL A 167 -3.66 24.36 -41.40
C VAL A 167 -4.99 23.84 -41.97
N ASP A 168 -5.96 24.71 -42.21
CA ASP A 168 -7.23 24.33 -42.83
C ASP A 168 -7.06 23.88 -44.28
N LYS A 169 -6.15 24.52 -45.04
CA LYS A 169 -5.72 24.05 -46.37
C LYS A 169 -5.07 22.66 -46.26
N TRP A 170 -4.01 22.51 -45.46
CA TRP A 170 -3.31 21.22 -45.28
C TRP A 170 -4.24 20.08 -44.86
N SER A 171 -5.19 20.36 -43.97
CA SER A 171 -6.12 19.36 -43.46
C SER A 171 -7.14 18.90 -44.50
N LYS A 172 -7.55 19.79 -45.41
CA LYS A 172 -8.45 19.48 -46.52
C LYS A 172 -7.71 18.73 -47.63
N ASP A 173 -6.54 19.22 -48.01
CA ASP A 173 -5.76 18.64 -49.10
C ASP A 173 -5.33 17.20 -48.79
N LEU A 174 -5.06 16.87 -47.52
CA LEU A 174 -4.64 15.53 -47.09
C LEU A 174 -5.79 14.53 -46.84
N ILE A 175 -7.06 14.93 -47.04
CA ILE A 175 -8.25 14.08 -46.89
C ILE A 175 -9.10 14.17 -48.17
N VAL A 176 -9.02 13.15 -49.02
CA VAL A 176 -9.81 13.06 -50.27
C VAL A 176 -11.00 12.14 -50.04
N GLU A 177 -12.23 12.62 -50.30
CA GLU A 177 -13.48 11.83 -50.23
C GLU A 177 -13.74 11.11 -48.89
N GLY A 178 -13.31 11.70 -47.77
CA GLY A 178 -13.49 11.11 -46.44
C GLY A 178 -12.62 9.89 -46.15
N LYS A 179 -11.64 9.58 -47.02
CA LYS A 179 -10.60 8.57 -46.79
C LYS A 179 -9.23 9.25 -46.71
N SER A 180 -8.39 8.78 -45.81
CA SER A 180 -7.00 9.24 -45.72
C SER A 180 -6.25 8.97 -47.02
N ILE A 181 -5.47 9.94 -47.49
CA ILE A 181 -4.58 9.76 -48.64
C ILE A 181 -3.58 8.59 -48.40
N LEU A 182 -3.33 7.80 -49.45
CA LEU A 182 -2.25 6.78 -49.49
C LEU A 182 -0.90 7.41 -49.15
N VAL A 183 -0.08 6.75 -48.33
CA VAL A 183 1.26 7.23 -47.87
C VAL A 183 2.10 7.83 -49.00
N SER A 184 2.03 7.26 -50.21
CA SER A 184 2.74 7.72 -51.40
C SER A 184 2.34 9.13 -51.87
N LYS A 185 1.07 9.50 -51.81
CA LYS A 185 0.55 10.82 -52.18
C LYS A 185 0.81 11.88 -51.09
N GLN A 186 0.89 11.46 -49.83
CA GLN A 186 1.26 12.36 -48.73
C GLN A 186 2.71 12.86 -48.88
N PHE A 187 3.63 12.00 -49.31
CA PHE A 187 5.02 12.40 -49.56
C PHE A 187 5.17 13.34 -50.75
N LEU A 188 4.40 13.13 -51.82
CA LEU A 188 4.35 14.08 -52.95
C LEU A 188 3.83 15.45 -52.50
N TYR A 189 2.80 15.48 -51.64
CA TYR A 189 2.30 16.72 -51.07
C TYR A 189 3.35 17.47 -50.24
N TRP A 190 4.13 16.76 -49.41
CA TRP A 190 5.22 17.39 -48.64
C TRP A 190 6.33 17.94 -49.55
N GLU A 191 6.63 17.24 -50.64
CA GLU A 191 7.59 17.68 -51.64
C GLU A 191 7.10 18.94 -52.38
N GLU A 192 5.83 18.97 -52.78
CA GLU A 192 5.20 20.09 -53.49
C GLU A 192 5.04 21.34 -52.60
N GLU A 193 4.53 21.20 -51.37
CA GLU A 193 4.22 22.36 -50.52
C GLU A 193 5.41 22.88 -49.72
N PHE A 194 6.43 22.05 -49.47
CA PHE A 194 7.56 22.44 -48.61
C PHE A 194 8.92 22.24 -49.27
N GLY A 195 8.98 21.80 -50.53
CA GLY A 195 10.24 21.51 -51.22
C GLY A 195 11.00 20.32 -50.62
N ILE A 196 10.33 19.49 -49.80
CA ILE A 196 10.97 18.41 -49.06
C ILE A 196 11.12 17.19 -49.96
N LYS A 197 12.33 16.95 -50.48
CA LYS A 197 12.66 15.68 -51.15
C LYS A 197 12.82 14.57 -50.12
N ILE A 198 11.76 13.81 -49.88
CA ILE A 198 11.77 12.69 -48.92
C ILE A 198 12.53 11.51 -49.55
N PHE A 199 13.66 11.14 -48.94
CA PHE A 199 14.63 10.18 -49.47
C PHE A 199 13.99 8.87 -49.98
N PRO A 200 14.24 8.46 -51.25
CA PRO A 200 13.74 7.20 -51.83
C PRO A 200 14.13 5.94 -51.06
N HIS A 201 15.22 5.97 -50.29
CA HIS A 201 15.67 4.83 -49.48
C HIS A 201 14.68 4.39 -48.39
N PHE A 202 13.66 5.20 -48.06
CA PHE A 202 12.58 4.80 -47.15
C PHE A 202 11.35 4.21 -47.86
N LYS A 203 11.26 4.32 -49.20
CA LYS A 203 10.09 3.89 -49.97
C LYS A 203 10.10 2.42 -50.36
N ASP A 204 11.27 1.82 -50.66
CA ASP A 204 11.28 0.68 -51.59
C ASP A 204 12.04 -0.61 -51.20
N ASN A 205 12.51 -0.83 -49.96
CA ASN A 205 13.39 -2.02 -49.75
C ASN A 205 13.29 -2.89 -48.48
N HIS A 206 12.25 -2.85 -47.64
CA HIS A 206 12.20 -3.78 -46.49
C HIS A 206 10.86 -4.48 -46.27
N ASP A 207 10.90 -5.81 -46.22
CA ASP A 207 9.86 -6.73 -45.75
C ASP A 207 9.41 -6.49 -44.27
N LEU A 208 10.04 -5.55 -43.55
CA LEU A 208 9.78 -5.23 -42.15
C LEU A 208 9.51 -3.72 -41.91
N PRO A 209 8.47 -3.12 -42.50
CA PRO A 209 8.16 -1.68 -42.39
C PRO A 209 7.72 -1.20 -40.99
N LYS A 210 7.95 -1.99 -39.93
CA LYS A 210 7.44 -1.77 -38.57
C LYS A 210 8.47 -2.04 -37.47
N LEU A 211 9.76 -1.83 -37.74
CA LEU A 211 10.83 -1.97 -36.76
C LEU A 211 10.63 -0.97 -35.60
N THR A 212 10.39 -1.44 -34.38
CA THR A 212 10.20 -0.59 -33.17
C THR A 212 11.25 -0.84 -32.10
N PHE A 213 12.34 -1.50 -32.46
CA PHE A 213 13.45 -1.80 -31.56
C PHE A 213 14.78 -1.70 -32.30
N PHE A 214 15.84 -1.45 -31.55
CA PHE A 214 17.21 -1.46 -32.05
C PHE A 214 18.08 -2.21 -31.04
N VAL A 215 19.05 -2.98 -31.51
CA VAL A 215 20.07 -3.58 -30.66
C VAL A 215 21.24 -2.61 -30.65
N GLU A 216 21.54 -2.03 -29.50
CA GLU A 216 22.56 -0.98 -29.39
C GLU A 216 23.96 -1.59 -29.27
N PRO A 217 24.89 -1.33 -30.22
CA PRO A 217 26.21 -1.95 -30.24
C PRO A 217 27.05 -1.56 -29.03
N SER A 218 26.92 -0.32 -28.53
CA SER A 218 27.70 0.16 -27.38
C SER A 218 27.22 -0.40 -26.03
N LEU A 219 26.12 -1.16 -26.00
CA LEU A 219 25.71 -1.92 -24.82
C LEU A 219 26.33 -3.32 -24.90
N GLU A 220 27.23 -3.63 -23.98
CA GLU A 220 27.88 -4.94 -23.89
C GLU A 220 26.85 -6.07 -23.72
N PHE A 221 26.92 -7.11 -24.53
CA PHE A 221 26.05 -8.27 -24.38
C PHE A 221 26.51 -9.17 -23.22
N SER A 222 25.64 -9.40 -22.25
CA SER A 222 25.90 -10.34 -21.15
C SER A 222 24.60 -11.06 -20.73
N PRO A 223 24.46 -12.37 -21.04
CA PRO A 223 23.25 -13.16 -20.76
C PRO A 223 22.83 -13.23 -19.27
N HIS A 224 23.77 -12.96 -18.37
CA HIS A 224 23.60 -13.06 -16.92
C HIS A 224 23.61 -11.71 -16.22
N LEU A 225 23.60 -10.61 -16.97
CA LEU A 225 23.65 -9.28 -16.39
C LEU A 225 22.40 -9.01 -15.52
N PRO A 226 22.58 -8.52 -14.28
CA PRO A 226 21.46 -8.10 -13.43
C PRO A 226 20.64 -6.97 -14.07
N LEU A 227 19.33 -6.97 -13.82
CA LEU A 227 18.42 -5.96 -14.39
C LEU A 227 18.79 -4.53 -13.96
N ALA A 228 19.21 -4.34 -12.71
CA ALA A 228 19.67 -3.04 -12.22
C ALA A 228 20.82 -2.49 -13.08
N ASN A 229 21.78 -3.35 -13.44
CA ASN A 229 22.90 -2.99 -14.30
C ASN A 229 22.45 -2.71 -15.75
N CYS A 230 21.45 -3.44 -16.26
CA CYS A 230 20.84 -3.13 -17.56
C CYS A 230 20.24 -1.71 -17.56
N LEU A 231 19.46 -1.36 -16.52
CA LEU A 231 18.83 -0.03 -16.40
C LEU A 231 19.85 1.11 -16.23
N GLU A 232 20.94 0.85 -15.50
CA GLU A 232 22.03 1.81 -15.33
C GLU A 232 22.75 2.12 -16.64
N ARG A 233 22.97 1.11 -17.49
CA ARG A 233 23.59 1.32 -18.81
C ARG A 233 22.76 2.23 -19.71
N LEU A 234 21.44 2.27 -19.52
CA LEU A 234 20.56 3.17 -20.27
C LEU A 234 20.68 4.63 -19.83
N LYS A 235 21.31 4.95 -18.68
CA LYS A 235 21.53 6.35 -18.24
C LYS A 235 22.49 7.13 -19.13
N LYS A 236 23.33 6.44 -19.92
CA LYS A 236 24.29 7.10 -20.80
C LYS A 236 23.62 7.81 -21.98
N PHE A 237 22.34 7.53 -22.22
CA PHE A 237 21.55 8.16 -23.27
C PHE A 237 20.76 9.34 -22.71
N ASP A 238 20.78 10.47 -23.41
CA ASP A 238 20.01 11.67 -23.06
C ASP A 238 18.53 11.56 -23.47
N ILE A 239 17.88 10.47 -23.05
CA ILE A 239 16.52 10.11 -23.43
C ILE A 239 15.77 9.57 -22.21
N SER A 240 14.47 9.84 -22.16
CA SER A 240 13.64 9.28 -21.09
C SER A 240 13.73 7.75 -21.07
N ARG A 241 14.02 7.19 -19.89
CA ARG A 241 14.08 5.72 -19.72
C ARG A 241 12.77 5.04 -20.09
N GLU A 242 11.64 5.69 -19.85
CA GLU A 242 10.34 5.13 -20.24
C GLU A 242 10.27 4.87 -21.73
N SER A 243 10.79 5.77 -22.56
CA SER A 243 10.84 5.56 -24.01
C SER A 243 11.78 4.43 -24.38
N LEU A 244 13.02 4.45 -23.87
CA LEU A 244 14.01 3.40 -24.15
C LEU A 244 13.56 2.00 -23.72
N LEU A 245 12.71 1.90 -22.70
CA LEU A 245 12.13 0.65 -22.19
C LEU A 245 10.82 0.24 -22.89
N GLY A 246 10.30 1.03 -23.83
CA GLY A 246 9.03 0.79 -24.53
C GLY A 246 7.78 1.02 -23.66
N LEU A 247 7.91 1.86 -22.63
CA LEU A 247 6.89 2.16 -21.60
C LEU A 247 6.10 3.45 -21.86
N ASP A 248 6.38 4.14 -22.97
CA ASP A 248 5.67 5.33 -23.43
C ASP A 248 4.47 4.98 -24.35
N ASN A 249 3.70 5.99 -24.76
CA ASN A 249 2.71 5.90 -25.84
C ASN A 249 1.76 4.66 -25.81
N ASN A 250 1.24 4.32 -24.63
CA ASN A 250 0.39 3.13 -24.41
C ASN A 250 1.08 1.81 -24.82
N PHE A 251 2.39 1.72 -24.58
CA PHE A 251 3.22 0.55 -24.84
C PHE A 251 3.20 0.16 -26.32
N SER A 252 3.06 1.12 -27.24
CA SER A 252 2.93 0.83 -28.67
C SER A 252 4.17 0.13 -29.24
N ALA A 253 5.36 0.40 -28.68
CA ALA A 253 6.60 -0.29 -29.05
C ALA A 253 6.49 -1.81 -28.90
N PHE A 254 5.78 -2.28 -27.87
CA PHE A 254 5.52 -3.70 -27.62
C PHE A 254 4.54 -4.30 -28.63
N SER A 255 3.74 -3.50 -29.32
CA SER A 255 2.77 -3.99 -30.32
C SER A 255 3.46 -4.70 -31.48
N ASN A 256 4.53 -4.11 -32.03
CA ASN A 256 5.23 -4.70 -33.16
C ASN A 256 6.28 -5.69 -32.68
N TYR A 257 6.97 -5.35 -31.57
CA TYR A 257 8.01 -6.18 -30.97
C TYR A 257 7.47 -7.56 -30.54
N PHE A 258 6.35 -7.63 -29.82
CA PHE A 258 5.72 -8.89 -29.39
C PHE A 258 4.73 -9.48 -30.40
N ASN A 259 4.73 -9.01 -31.65
CA ASN A 259 3.93 -9.58 -32.72
C ASN A 259 4.83 -10.09 -33.85
N GLU A 260 5.07 -9.27 -34.86
CA GLU A 260 5.76 -9.64 -36.09
C GLU A 260 7.21 -10.03 -35.83
N LEU A 261 7.93 -9.22 -35.05
CA LEU A 261 9.32 -9.51 -34.73
C LEU A 261 9.47 -10.76 -33.86
N PHE A 262 8.67 -10.87 -32.81
CA PHE A 262 8.67 -12.08 -31.97
C PHE A 262 8.41 -13.33 -32.81
N ASN A 263 7.51 -13.26 -33.79
CA ASN A 263 7.26 -14.37 -34.71
C ASN A 263 8.51 -14.73 -35.54
N LEU A 264 9.21 -13.74 -36.09
CA LEU A 264 10.46 -13.98 -36.83
C LEU A 264 11.54 -14.59 -35.94
N LEU A 265 11.73 -14.06 -34.72
CA LEU A 265 12.65 -14.63 -33.73
C LEU A 265 12.27 -16.08 -33.40
N SER A 266 10.99 -16.34 -33.12
CA SER A 266 10.51 -17.69 -32.76
C SER A 266 10.70 -18.72 -33.89
N ARG A 267 10.67 -18.28 -35.15
CA ARG A 267 10.91 -19.11 -36.34
C ARG A 267 12.39 -19.22 -36.72
N GLY A 268 13.28 -18.48 -36.05
CA GLY A 268 14.70 -18.42 -36.37
C GLY A 268 15.02 -17.65 -37.65
N GLU A 269 14.14 -16.76 -38.12
CA GLU A 269 14.33 -15.94 -39.32
C GLU A 269 15.27 -14.73 -39.04
N ILE A 270 16.43 -14.99 -38.42
CA ILE A 270 17.35 -13.96 -37.89
C ILE A 270 17.92 -13.08 -38.99
N LYS A 271 18.28 -13.66 -40.15
CA LYS A 271 18.84 -12.91 -41.28
C LYS A 271 17.95 -11.77 -41.74
N LYS A 272 16.63 -11.98 -41.77
CA LYS A 272 15.67 -10.91 -42.12
C LYS A 272 15.70 -9.75 -41.12
N ILE A 273 15.89 -10.06 -39.84
CA ILE A 273 15.99 -9.05 -38.78
C ILE A 273 17.33 -8.30 -38.89
N VAL A 274 18.43 -9.01 -39.13
CA VAL A 274 19.76 -8.41 -39.35
C VAL A 274 19.73 -7.43 -40.51
N THR A 275 19.21 -7.86 -41.66
CA THR A 275 19.08 -7.00 -42.85
C THR A 275 18.25 -5.75 -42.54
N ALA A 276 17.15 -5.88 -41.80
CA ALA A 276 16.32 -4.75 -41.40
C ALA A 276 17.02 -3.78 -40.42
N VAL A 277 17.83 -4.29 -39.48
CA VAL A 277 18.58 -3.47 -38.53
C VAL A 277 19.74 -2.75 -39.21
N LEU A 278 20.50 -3.44 -40.06
CA LEU A 278 21.63 -2.85 -40.81
C LEU A 278 21.17 -1.79 -41.83
N ALA A 279 19.95 -1.91 -42.34
CA ALA A 279 19.40 -0.92 -43.24
C ALA A 279 19.14 0.45 -42.58
N VAL A 280 18.90 0.48 -41.27
CA VAL A 280 18.59 1.71 -40.52
C VAL A 280 19.75 2.22 -39.67
N SER A 281 20.81 1.44 -39.50
CA SER A 281 21.93 1.75 -38.63
C SER A 281 23.26 1.39 -39.27
N LYS A 282 24.17 2.36 -39.30
CA LYS A 282 25.54 2.17 -39.80
C LYS A 282 26.54 1.77 -38.70
N SER A 283 26.16 1.92 -37.43
CA SER A 283 27.03 1.64 -36.27
C SER A 283 27.32 0.16 -36.00
N TRP A 284 26.65 -0.76 -36.69
CA TRP A 284 26.96 -2.18 -36.63
C TRP A 284 28.07 -2.56 -37.62
N GLU A 285 29.33 -2.31 -37.23
CA GLU A 285 30.52 -2.76 -37.98
C GLU A 285 30.77 -4.28 -37.85
N ASN A 286 30.26 -4.90 -36.78
CA ASN A 286 30.42 -6.32 -36.47
C ASN A 286 29.06 -7.05 -36.55
N GLU A 287 28.63 -7.37 -37.77
CA GLU A 287 27.43 -8.16 -38.06
C GLU A 287 27.38 -9.51 -37.28
N PRO A 288 28.49 -10.27 -37.13
CA PRO A 288 28.50 -11.49 -36.31
C PRO A 288 28.05 -11.28 -34.85
N GLU A 289 28.39 -10.16 -34.22
CA GLU A 289 27.96 -9.87 -32.84
C GLU A 289 26.46 -9.52 -32.77
N LEU A 290 25.91 -8.83 -33.79
CA LEU A 290 24.45 -8.61 -33.90
C LEU A 290 23.72 -9.94 -34.08
N GLU A 291 24.20 -10.79 -34.99
CA GLU A 291 23.66 -12.14 -35.21
C GLU A 291 23.65 -12.95 -33.92
N LYS A 292 24.77 -12.98 -33.18
CA LYS A 292 24.89 -13.68 -31.90
C LYS A 292 23.83 -13.22 -30.88
N ARG A 293 23.60 -11.92 -30.75
CA ARG A 293 22.56 -11.36 -29.86
C ARG A 293 21.16 -11.74 -30.31
N LEU A 294 20.89 -11.70 -31.62
CA LEU A 294 19.60 -12.10 -32.18
C LEU A 294 19.38 -13.62 -32.09
N HIS A 295 20.42 -14.44 -32.21
CA HIS A 295 20.39 -15.87 -31.93
C HIS A 295 20.03 -16.14 -30.48
N PHE A 296 20.64 -15.43 -29.53
CA PHE A 296 20.26 -15.50 -28.13
C PHE A 296 18.77 -15.19 -27.93
N LEU A 297 18.25 -14.11 -28.52
CA LEU A 297 16.83 -13.77 -28.42
C LEU A 297 15.91 -14.77 -29.13
N SER A 298 16.34 -15.34 -30.26
CA SER A 298 15.61 -16.38 -31.00
C SER A 298 15.43 -17.64 -30.14
N GLU A 299 16.50 -18.10 -29.48
CA GLU A 299 16.44 -19.24 -28.56
C GLU A 299 15.50 -18.95 -27.37
N LYS A 300 15.54 -17.73 -26.84
CA LYS A 300 14.62 -17.30 -25.78
C LYS A 300 13.16 -17.21 -26.24
N ALA A 301 12.90 -16.74 -27.47
CA ALA A 301 11.55 -16.64 -28.03
C ALA A 301 10.91 -18.03 -28.19
N LYS A 302 11.68 -19.04 -28.61
CA LYS A 302 11.22 -20.43 -28.73
C LYS A 302 10.74 -21.01 -27.39
N LEU A 303 11.38 -20.65 -26.27
CA LEU A 303 10.98 -21.11 -24.93
C LEU A 303 9.61 -20.57 -24.49
N LEU A 304 9.20 -19.41 -25.00
CA LEU A 304 7.96 -18.75 -24.59
C LEU A 304 6.72 -19.33 -25.30
N GLY A 305 6.85 -19.74 -26.58
CA GLY A 305 5.72 -20.21 -27.38
C GLY A 305 4.67 -19.13 -27.67
N TYR A 306 3.43 -19.55 -27.97
CA TYR A 306 2.32 -18.66 -28.35
C TYR A 306 1.22 -18.62 -27.28
N PRO A 307 0.48 -17.49 -27.16
CA PRO A 307 -0.65 -17.40 -26.25
C PRO A 307 -1.84 -18.27 -26.72
N LYS A 308 -2.70 -18.66 -25.78
CA LYS A 308 -3.87 -19.51 -25.99
C LYS A 308 -5.21 -18.77 -25.99
N LEU A 309 -5.32 -17.61 -25.33
CA LEU A 309 -6.54 -16.80 -25.36
C LEU A 309 -6.57 -15.77 -26.50
N THR A 310 -5.43 -15.58 -27.16
CA THR A 310 -5.28 -14.62 -28.26
C THR A 310 -4.30 -15.17 -29.31
N SER A 311 -4.23 -14.52 -30.46
CA SER A 311 -3.30 -14.87 -31.54
C SER A 311 -1.89 -14.30 -31.36
N SER A 312 -1.69 -13.32 -30.48
CA SER A 312 -0.40 -12.62 -30.35
C SER A 312 -0.14 -12.08 -28.95
N TRP A 313 1.11 -12.16 -28.50
CA TRP A 313 1.56 -11.58 -27.22
C TRP A 313 1.41 -10.06 -27.18
N ALA A 314 1.41 -9.39 -28.33
CA ALA A 314 1.19 -7.95 -28.44
C ALA A 314 -0.15 -7.47 -27.87
N ASP A 315 -1.16 -8.33 -27.78
CA ASP A 315 -2.45 -7.98 -27.18
C ASP A 315 -2.37 -7.84 -25.66
N TYR A 316 -1.32 -8.38 -25.03
CA TYR A 316 -1.04 -8.26 -23.60
C TYR A 316 -0.13 -7.06 -23.25
N ARG A 317 0.25 -6.23 -24.23
CA ARG A 317 1.17 -5.10 -24.00
C ARG A 317 0.73 -4.15 -22.89
N MET A 318 -0.58 -3.91 -22.75
CA MET A 318 -1.14 -3.02 -21.73
C MET A 318 -0.94 -3.57 -20.31
N ILE A 319 -1.18 -4.87 -20.11
CA ILE A 319 -1.04 -5.49 -18.79
C ILE A 319 0.44 -5.64 -18.41
N ILE A 320 1.30 -6.07 -19.34
CA ILE A 320 2.74 -6.19 -19.09
C ILE A 320 3.39 -4.83 -18.91
N GLY A 321 3.24 -3.94 -19.90
CA GLY A 321 3.84 -2.61 -19.87
C GLY A 321 3.37 -1.79 -18.67
N GLY A 322 2.09 -1.89 -18.30
CA GLY A 322 1.56 -1.24 -17.11
C GLY A 322 2.20 -1.73 -15.81
N LYS A 323 2.50 -3.04 -15.70
CA LYS A 323 3.20 -3.61 -14.53
C LYS A 323 4.66 -3.18 -14.48
N ILE A 324 5.37 -3.25 -15.60
CA ILE A 324 6.79 -2.85 -15.69
C ILE A 324 6.92 -1.35 -15.39
N LYS A 325 6.08 -0.51 -16.00
CA LYS A 325 6.06 0.95 -15.74
C LYS A 325 5.79 1.26 -14.28
N SER A 326 4.77 0.64 -13.68
CA SER A 326 4.47 0.83 -12.26
C SER A 326 5.63 0.40 -11.36
N TRP A 327 6.32 -0.70 -11.68
CA TRP A 327 7.51 -1.11 -10.94
C TRP A 327 8.64 -0.11 -11.13
N HIS A 328 8.99 0.26 -12.36
CA HIS A 328 10.11 1.13 -12.68
C HIS A 328 9.98 2.51 -12.03
N SER A 329 8.78 3.12 -12.07
CA SER A 329 8.52 4.40 -11.39
C SER A 329 8.71 4.27 -9.87
N ASN A 330 8.14 3.23 -9.26
CA ASN A 330 8.29 2.99 -7.82
C ASN A 330 9.76 2.69 -7.44
N TYR A 331 10.46 1.89 -8.24
CA TYR A 331 11.86 1.55 -8.03
C TYR A 331 12.74 2.80 -8.03
N THR A 332 12.60 3.62 -9.07
CA THR A 332 13.40 4.85 -9.22
C THR A 332 13.12 5.83 -8.07
N GLU A 333 11.85 6.04 -7.74
CA GLU A 333 11.44 6.96 -6.66
C GLU A 333 11.94 6.48 -5.29
N GLN A 334 11.79 5.18 -4.99
CA GLN A 334 12.25 4.63 -3.71
C GLN A 334 13.77 4.59 -3.61
N LEU A 335 14.49 4.32 -4.70
CA LEU A 335 15.95 4.32 -4.70
C LEU A 335 16.52 5.70 -4.34
N ILE A 336 15.96 6.77 -4.92
CA ILE A 336 16.33 8.16 -4.58
C ILE A 336 16.08 8.42 -3.10
N LYS A 337 14.86 8.11 -2.64
CA LYS A 337 14.42 8.31 -1.26
C LYS A 337 15.27 7.55 -0.24
N VAL A 338 15.63 6.29 -0.53
CA VAL A 338 16.49 5.49 0.35
C VAL A 338 17.89 6.11 0.44
N ARG A 339 18.47 6.57 -0.67
CA ARG A 339 19.76 7.27 -0.64
C ARG A 339 19.72 8.56 0.16
N GLU A 340 18.64 9.33 0.07
CA GLU A 340 18.43 10.51 0.93
C GLU A 340 18.34 10.13 2.41
N ASP A 341 17.61 9.06 2.75
CA ASP A 341 17.48 8.59 4.12
C ASP A 341 18.81 8.06 4.68
N LEU A 342 19.60 7.33 3.87
CA LEU A 342 20.96 6.89 4.23
C LEU A 342 21.91 8.07 4.51
N LYS A 343 21.87 9.13 3.70
CA LYS A 343 22.64 10.35 3.96
C LYS A 343 22.25 11.01 5.29
N LYS A 344 20.95 11.06 5.61
CA LYS A 344 20.49 11.59 6.91
C LYS A 344 20.95 10.72 8.08
N HIS A 345 20.97 9.40 7.90
CA HIS A 345 21.51 8.50 8.90
C HIS A 345 23.00 8.72 9.14
N GLN A 346 23.78 8.94 8.08
CA GLN A 346 25.21 9.28 8.19
C GLN A 346 25.41 10.51 9.10
N ILE A 347 24.74 11.62 8.76
CA ILE A 347 24.79 12.87 9.52
C ILE A 347 24.40 12.65 10.98
N ALA A 348 23.38 11.82 11.23
CA ALA A 348 22.91 11.54 12.58
C ALA A 348 23.86 10.61 13.38
N LEU A 349 24.56 9.67 12.72
CA LEU A 349 25.62 8.87 13.34
C LEU A 349 26.85 9.72 13.69
N ASP A 350 27.17 10.72 12.88
CA ASP A 350 28.26 11.66 13.12
C ASP A 350 27.93 12.57 14.31
N LYS A 351 26.73 13.14 14.35
CA LYS A 351 26.24 13.92 15.50
C LYS A 351 26.24 13.11 16.79
N LEU A 352 25.84 11.83 16.72
CA LEU A 352 25.87 10.95 17.88
C LEU A 352 27.28 10.73 18.43
N GLN A 353 28.31 10.70 17.57
CA GLN A 353 29.71 10.59 18.02
C GLN A 353 30.12 11.77 18.92
N GLU A 354 29.69 12.98 18.57
CA GLU A 354 29.93 14.18 19.38
C GLU A 354 29.22 14.10 20.73
N ASP A 355 27.96 13.62 20.73
CA ASP A 355 27.18 13.42 21.96
C ASP A 355 27.74 12.31 22.86
N LEU A 356 28.30 11.24 22.28
CA LEU A 356 28.87 10.12 23.03
C LEU A 356 30.07 10.53 23.89
N LYS A 357 30.80 11.59 23.52
CA LYS A 357 31.87 12.16 24.35
C LYS A 357 31.36 12.65 25.72
N LYS A 358 30.06 12.89 25.87
CA LYS A 358 29.41 13.36 27.10
C LYS A 358 28.84 12.23 27.97
N VAL A 359 28.91 10.98 27.52
CA VAL A 359 28.40 9.81 28.26
C VAL A 359 29.43 9.36 29.29
N VAL A 360 29.01 9.28 30.55
CA VAL A 360 29.88 8.98 31.72
C VAL A 360 30.16 7.48 31.87
N ASP A 361 29.25 6.59 31.44
CA ASP A 361 29.41 5.13 31.50
C ASP A 361 30.31 4.64 30.34
N SER A 362 31.55 4.29 30.67
CA SER A 362 32.56 3.85 29.69
C SER A 362 32.18 2.55 28.98
N SER A 363 31.64 1.57 29.70
CA SER A 363 31.26 0.27 29.12
C SER A 363 30.11 0.41 28.13
N LEU A 364 29.15 1.27 28.45
CA LEU A 364 28.01 1.55 27.58
C LEU A 364 28.42 2.37 26.35
N ARG A 365 29.33 3.33 26.53
CA ARG A 365 29.91 4.12 25.46
C ARG A 365 30.64 3.23 24.45
N GLU A 366 31.50 2.33 24.93
CA GLU A 366 32.23 1.36 24.09
C GLU A 366 31.27 0.48 23.27
N GLN A 367 30.15 0.03 23.86
CA GLN A 367 29.15 -0.76 23.13
C GLN A 367 28.45 0.03 22.00
N ILE A 368 28.14 1.31 22.24
CA ILE A 368 27.52 2.17 21.21
C ILE A 368 28.54 2.51 20.11
N GLU A 369 29.77 2.83 20.49
CA GLU A 369 30.86 3.09 19.54
C GLU A 369 31.12 1.86 18.65
N ALA A 370 31.23 0.66 19.22
CA ALA A 370 31.42 -0.58 18.46
C ALA A 370 30.29 -0.84 17.45
N GLN A 371 29.02 -0.62 17.82
CA GLN A 371 27.90 -0.79 16.88
C GLN A 371 27.84 0.31 15.83
N ARG A 372 28.24 1.54 16.17
CA ARG A 372 28.38 2.63 15.19
C ARG A 372 29.46 2.30 14.17
N GLU A 373 30.63 1.84 14.60
CA GLU A 373 31.72 1.42 13.72
C GLU A 373 31.33 0.24 12.82
N ALA A 374 30.44 -0.65 13.27
CA ALA A 374 29.88 -1.70 12.42
C ALA A 374 28.89 -1.18 11.34
N LEU A 375 28.20 -0.05 11.60
CA LEU A 375 27.23 0.55 10.68
C LEU A 375 27.89 1.40 9.57
N LEU A 376 29.02 2.04 9.86
CA LEU A 376 29.67 2.99 8.93
C LEU A 376 30.15 2.35 7.62
N PRO A 377 30.86 1.20 7.62
CA PRO A 377 31.30 0.56 6.37
C PRO A 377 30.12 0.16 5.48
N LEU A 378 29.07 -0.40 6.05
CA LEU A 378 27.85 -0.75 5.31
C LEU A 378 27.21 0.49 4.69
N LEU A 379 27.13 1.58 5.45
CA LEU A 379 26.56 2.82 4.97
C LEU A 379 27.40 3.46 3.84
N ASP A 380 28.72 3.44 3.95
CA ASP A 380 29.62 3.93 2.92
C ASP A 380 29.53 3.09 1.63
N THR A 381 29.52 1.76 1.75
CA THR A 381 29.28 0.84 0.63
C THR A 381 27.95 1.15 -0.06
N MET A 382 26.84 1.23 0.68
CA MET A 382 25.52 1.52 0.10
C MET A 382 25.42 2.90 -0.58
N LEU A 383 26.17 3.90 -0.10
CA LEU A 383 26.21 5.23 -0.71
C LEU A 383 27.02 5.26 -2.02
N LYS A 384 28.01 4.38 -2.17
CA LYS A 384 28.88 4.26 -3.35
C LYS A 384 28.35 3.27 -4.39
N GLU A 385 27.77 2.17 -3.94
CA GLU A 385 27.34 1.08 -4.80
C GLU A 385 26.03 1.37 -5.55
N LYS A 386 25.90 0.70 -6.71
CA LYS A 386 24.72 0.84 -7.58
C LYS A 386 23.58 -0.08 -7.18
N ASP A 387 23.91 -1.29 -6.73
CA ASP A 387 22.97 -2.25 -6.15
C ASP A 387 23.49 -2.62 -4.76
N PHE A 388 22.69 -2.33 -3.74
CA PHE A 388 23.03 -2.54 -2.35
C PHE A 388 21.83 -3.11 -1.57
N SER A 389 20.95 -3.81 -2.29
CA SER A 389 19.69 -4.29 -1.74
C SER A 389 19.87 -5.30 -0.60
N ASP A 390 20.89 -6.17 -0.67
CA ASP A 390 21.22 -7.12 0.38
C ASP A 390 21.86 -6.42 1.60
N ASP A 391 22.77 -5.46 1.37
CA ASP A 391 23.39 -4.67 2.43
C ASP A 391 22.38 -3.78 3.16
N LEU A 392 21.34 -3.31 2.47
CA LEU A 392 20.27 -2.52 3.07
C LEU A 392 19.49 -3.30 4.14
N GLU A 393 19.21 -4.58 3.92
CA GLU A 393 18.53 -5.41 4.93
C GLU A 393 19.42 -5.68 6.13
N LEU A 394 20.72 -5.97 5.90
CA LEU A 394 21.70 -6.10 6.98
C LEU A 394 21.83 -4.81 7.79
N TYR A 395 21.93 -3.66 7.10
CA TYR A 395 22.04 -2.35 7.74
C TYR A 395 20.83 -2.07 8.63
N ARG A 396 19.60 -2.35 8.17
CA ARG A 396 18.39 -2.18 8.99
C ARG A 396 18.36 -3.07 10.22
N PHE A 397 18.81 -4.30 10.05
CA PHE A 397 18.89 -5.25 11.14
C PHE A 397 19.83 -4.75 12.24
N ILE A 398 21.04 -4.30 11.87
CA ILE A 398 22.00 -3.72 12.81
C ILE A 398 21.47 -2.40 13.40
N LEU A 399 20.86 -1.54 12.57
CA LEU A 399 20.30 -0.27 12.99
C LEU A 399 19.15 -0.42 14.00
N SER A 400 18.29 -1.44 13.84
CA SER A 400 17.20 -1.72 14.78
C SER A 400 17.74 -2.01 16.19
N ASP A 401 18.82 -2.79 16.28
CA ASP A 401 19.48 -3.08 17.54
C ASP A 401 20.18 -1.85 18.11
N PHE A 402 20.86 -1.09 17.24
CA PHE A 402 21.50 0.17 17.61
C PHE A 402 20.50 1.15 18.22
N LYS A 403 19.30 1.28 17.64
CA LYS A 403 18.20 2.08 18.23
C LYS A 403 17.81 1.58 19.61
N SER A 404 17.71 0.27 19.81
CA SER A 404 17.35 -0.31 21.11
C SER A 404 18.42 -0.03 22.16
N LEU A 405 19.70 -0.19 21.81
CA LEU A 405 20.84 0.10 22.67
C LEU A 405 20.90 1.59 23.03
N LEU A 406 20.79 2.46 22.02
CA LEU A 406 20.81 3.91 22.19
C LEU A 406 19.66 4.40 23.07
N ASN A 407 18.44 3.89 22.86
CA ASN A 407 17.29 4.22 23.70
C ASN A 407 17.50 3.77 25.16
N GLY A 408 17.96 2.53 25.36
CA GLY A 408 18.25 2.00 26.70
C GLY A 408 19.39 2.74 27.41
N SER A 409 20.36 3.26 26.65
CA SER A 409 21.46 4.07 27.16
C SER A 409 20.99 5.44 27.60
N TYR A 410 20.27 6.15 26.73
CA TYR A 410 19.77 7.48 27.03
C TYR A 410 18.79 7.47 28.21
N GLN A 411 17.95 6.42 28.34
CA GLN A 411 17.10 6.23 29.52
C GLN A 411 17.89 6.08 30.82
N ARG A 412 19.09 5.49 30.77
CA ARG A 412 20.01 5.37 31.91
C ARG A 412 20.81 6.65 32.16
N TYR A 413 21.06 7.46 31.14
CA TYR A 413 21.80 8.73 31.21
C TYR A 413 20.99 9.85 31.86
N ILE A 414 19.66 9.91 31.67
CA ILE A 414 18.79 10.91 32.31
C ILE A 414 18.59 10.60 33.81
N GLN A 415 19.63 10.81 34.62
CA GLN A 415 19.61 10.54 36.06
C GLN A 415 19.21 11.77 36.90
N THR A 416 19.33 12.99 36.39
CA THR A 416 18.97 14.21 37.13
C THR A 416 17.55 14.70 36.81
N GLU A 417 16.84 15.25 37.80
CA GLU A 417 15.45 15.73 37.65
C GLU A 417 15.31 16.95 36.71
N GLU A 418 16.39 17.70 36.50
CA GLU A 418 16.44 18.89 35.63
C GLU A 418 16.60 18.51 34.16
N GLU A 419 17.47 17.54 33.81
CA GLU A 419 17.59 17.01 32.45
C GLU A 419 16.32 16.24 32.00
N ARG A 420 15.56 15.70 32.96
CA ARG A 420 14.22 15.12 32.71
C ARG A 420 13.20 16.14 32.19
N LYS A 421 13.43 17.45 32.30
CA LYS A 421 12.43 18.48 31.93
C LYS A 421 12.55 18.94 30.47
N GLU A 422 13.72 18.89 29.83
CA GLU A 422 13.93 19.50 28.50
C GLU A 422 14.11 18.51 27.32
N ASP A 423 14.64 17.30 27.52
CA ASP A 423 15.01 16.41 26.40
C ASP A 423 14.55 14.95 26.58
N ARG A 424 13.24 14.72 26.78
CA ARG A 424 12.69 13.39 27.12
C ARG A 424 12.71 12.34 26.00
N ASP A 425 13.06 12.71 24.77
CA ASP A 425 12.78 11.86 23.61
C ASP A 425 13.99 11.71 22.68
N VAL A 426 14.74 10.61 22.87
CA VAL A 426 15.82 10.14 21.98
C VAL A 426 15.37 10.14 20.53
N THR A 427 14.11 9.78 20.29
CA THR A 427 13.54 9.72 18.94
C THR A 427 13.33 11.10 18.35
N LYS A 428 13.27 12.16 19.16
CA LYS A 428 13.26 13.55 18.70
C LYS A 428 14.68 14.05 18.45
N LYS A 429 15.63 13.78 19.35
CA LYS A 429 17.04 14.19 19.22
C LYS A 429 17.73 13.56 18.01
N TYR A 430 17.47 12.28 17.77
CA TYR A 430 17.99 11.48 16.65
C TYR A 430 16.90 11.03 15.70
N LYS A 431 15.93 11.91 15.40
CA LYS A 431 14.76 11.61 14.56
C LYS A 431 15.10 10.91 13.25
N ASP A 432 16.19 11.31 12.62
CA ASP A 432 16.62 10.71 11.36
C ASP A 432 17.05 9.26 11.53
N LEU A 433 17.86 8.92 12.55
CA LEU A 433 18.17 7.53 12.87
C LEU A 433 16.91 6.72 13.12
N TYR A 434 15.97 7.25 13.92
CA TYR A 434 14.73 6.57 14.29
C TYR A 434 13.71 6.50 13.17
N SER A 435 13.90 7.23 12.08
CA SER A 435 13.08 7.11 10.88
C SER A 435 13.17 5.69 10.30
N ASN A 436 12.09 5.24 9.67
CA ASN A 436 12.06 3.94 9.02
C ASN A 436 12.60 4.09 7.60
N LEU A 437 13.69 3.39 7.29
CA LEU A 437 14.19 3.30 5.92
C LEU A 437 13.14 2.67 5.01
N ARG A 438 12.94 3.29 3.86
CA ARG A 438 12.02 2.80 2.84
C ARG A 438 12.58 1.55 2.16
N ASN A 439 11.69 0.69 1.66
CA ASN A 439 12.04 -0.49 0.89
C ASN A 439 12.28 -0.15 -0.58
N ILE A 440 13.37 -0.68 -1.15
CA ILE A 440 13.55 -0.73 -2.59
C ILE A 440 12.66 -1.86 -3.11
N PRO A 441 11.70 -1.60 -4.00
CA PRO A 441 10.83 -2.64 -4.51
C PRO A 441 11.63 -3.56 -5.43
N ARG A 442 11.72 -4.84 -5.05
CA ARG A 442 12.31 -5.89 -5.92
C ARG A 442 11.60 -5.99 -7.26
N PHE A 443 12.28 -6.55 -8.26
CA PHE A 443 11.71 -6.68 -9.59
C PHE A 443 10.49 -7.60 -9.57
N PHE A 444 9.60 -7.36 -10.53
CA PHE A 444 8.24 -7.87 -10.53
C PHE A 444 8.17 -9.39 -10.27
N GLY A 445 7.65 -9.76 -9.10
CA GLY A 445 7.42 -11.15 -8.72
C GLY A 445 8.56 -11.84 -7.96
N GLU A 446 9.75 -11.25 -7.85
CA GLU A 446 10.89 -11.86 -7.14
C GLU A 446 10.60 -12.13 -5.67
N SER A 447 10.05 -11.16 -4.94
CA SER A 447 9.67 -11.36 -3.53
C SER A 447 8.61 -12.46 -3.37
N LYS A 448 7.74 -12.65 -4.36
CA LYS A 448 6.77 -13.76 -4.33
C LYS A 448 7.43 -15.09 -4.59
N LYS A 449 8.29 -15.18 -5.61
CA LYS A 449 9.06 -16.39 -5.93
C LYS A 449 9.92 -16.82 -4.73
N GLU A 450 10.58 -15.88 -4.06
CA GLU A 450 11.33 -16.15 -2.83
C GLU A 450 10.41 -16.63 -1.69
N GLN A 451 9.27 -15.98 -1.48
CA GLN A 451 8.28 -16.44 -0.49
C GLN A 451 7.77 -17.85 -0.78
N PHE A 452 7.55 -18.21 -2.06
CA PHE A 452 7.13 -19.55 -2.45
C PHE A 452 8.27 -20.56 -2.31
N ASN A 453 9.51 -20.20 -2.67
CA ASN A 453 10.68 -21.02 -2.42
C ASN A 453 10.85 -21.29 -0.91
N LYS A 454 10.68 -20.26 -0.09
CA LYS A 454 10.72 -20.34 1.37
C LYS A 454 9.62 -21.28 1.88
N PHE A 455 8.41 -21.14 1.36
CA PHE A 455 7.27 -21.97 1.71
C PHE A 455 7.44 -23.44 1.29
N ILE A 456 7.87 -23.70 0.05
CA ILE A 456 7.91 -25.04 -0.55
C ILE A 456 9.19 -25.78 -0.15
N ASN A 457 10.35 -25.15 -0.37
CA ASN A 457 11.64 -25.84 -0.28
C ASN A 457 12.38 -25.60 1.03
N LYS A 458 12.04 -24.56 1.80
CA LYS A 458 12.80 -24.21 3.03
C LYS A 458 12.02 -24.40 4.33
N SER A 459 10.69 -24.40 4.32
CA SER A 459 9.90 -24.37 5.55
C SER A 459 10.20 -25.52 6.51
N LEU A 460 10.02 -26.78 6.09
CA LEU A 460 10.32 -27.94 6.92
C LEU A 460 11.83 -28.15 7.13
N PRO A 461 12.72 -28.00 6.12
CA PRO A 461 14.17 -28.12 6.35
C PRO A 461 14.72 -27.10 7.35
N THR A 462 14.26 -25.85 7.31
CA THR A 462 14.66 -24.82 8.28
C THR A 462 14.16 -25.17 9.69
N ILE A 463 12.98 -25.79 9.84
CA ILE A 463 12.51 -26.27 11.15
C ILE A 463 13.41 -27.40 11.65
N ASP A 464 13.69 -28.39 10.80
CA ASP A 464 14.49 -29.56 11.14
C ASP A 464 15.93 -29.19 11.52
N VAL A 465 16.64 -28.50 10.62
CA VAL A 465 18.01 -28.04 10.84
C VAL A 465 18.08 -27.04 11.99
N GLY A 466 17.09 -26.14 12.09
CA GLY A 466 17.04 -25.17 13.17
C GLY A 466 16.90 -25.80 14.55
N LEU A 467 16.01 -26.78 14.71
CA LEU A 467 15.86 -27.51 15.96
C LEU A 467 17.12 -28.31 16.31
N LYS A 468 17.78 -28.91 15.31
CA LYS A 468 19.08 -29.58 15.51
C LYS A 468 20.15 -28.61 16.01
N ILE A 469 20.29 -27.43 15.38
CA ILE A 469 21.22 -26.40 15.84
C ILE A 469 20.93 -26.00 17.29
N LEU A 470 19.66 -25.77 17.64
CA LEU A 470 19.28 -25.41 19.01
C LEU A 470 19.57 -26.52 20.02
N GLU A 471 19.44 -27.79 19.63
CA GLU A 471 19.80 -28.95 20.43
C GLU A 471 21.32 -29.09 20.61
N ASP A 472 22.10 -28.94 19.54
CA ASP A 472 23.56 -28.98 19.60
C ASP A 472 24.11 -27.87 20.52
N ILE A 473 23.57 -26.65 20.41
CA ILE A 473 23.90 -25.53 21.32
C ILE A 473 23.54 -25.89 22.77
N ARG A 474 22.36 -26.46 23.00
CA ARG A 474 21.91 -26.86 24.36
C ARG A 474 22.90 -27.87 24.95
N ASN A 475 23.21 -28.93 24.20
CA ASN A 475 24.10 -29.99 24.64
C ASN A 475 25.53 -29.46 24.88
N ALA A 476 26.02 -28.56 24.03
CA ALA A 476 27.31 -27.90 24.23
C ALA A 476 27.32 -27.04 25.52
N LEU A 477 26.26 -26.27 25.77
CA LEU A 477 26.14 -25.47 26.99
C LEU A 477 25.99 -26.33 28.27
N GLU A 478 25.38 -27.51 28.17
CA GLU A 478 25.25 -28.46 29.27
C GLU A 478 26.59 -29.15 29.60
N THR A 479 27.42 -29.44 28.59
CA THR A 479 28.72 -30.14 28.76
C THR A 479 29.84 -29.25 29.30
N VAL A 480 29.80 -27.93 29.05
CA VAL A 480 30.83 -26.97 29.53
C VAL A 480 30.96 -26.96 31.07
N SER A 481 30.02 -27.59 31.78
CA SER A 481 29.89 -27.59 33.23
C SER A 481 29.64 -26.17 33.73
N VAL A 482 28.79 -26.02 34.74
CA VAL A 482 28.58 -24.75 35.45
C VAL A 482 29.88 -24.41 36.23
N ARG A 483 30.95 -24.05 35.52
CA ARG A 483 32.23 -23.55 36.05
C ARG A 483 31.91 -22.19 36.64
N LYS A 484 31.54 -22.19 37.94
CA LYS A 484 31.25 -21.03 38.80
C LYS A 484 30.71 -19.80 38.04
N PRO A 485 29.39 -19.68 37.86
CA PRO A 485 28.81 -18.53 37.19
C PRO A 485 28.97 -17.27 38.07
N PRO A 486 29.17 -16.08 37.48
CA PRO A 486 28.99 -14.84 38.22
C PRO A 486 27.55 -14.82 38.76
N SER A 487 27.41 -14.46 40.05
CA SER A 487 26.18 -14.36 40.85
C SER A 487 24.86 -14.45 40.06
N ILE A 488 24.37 -15.68 39.80
CA ILE A 488 22.96 -15.88 39.45
C ILE A 488 22.16 -15.44 40.68
N THR A 489 21.61 -14.24 40.62
CA THR A 489 20.86 -13.68 41.72
C THR A 489 19.48 -14.33 41.80
N GLU A 490 18.94 -14.40 43.01
CA GLU A 490 17.54 -14.70 43.26
C GLU A 490 16.61 -13.84 42.37
N GLU A 491 16.99 -12.58 42.15
CA GLU A 491 16.27 -11.65 41.28
C GLU A 491 16.19 -12.14 39.82
N TYR A 492 17.26 -12.71 39.27
CA TYR A 492 17.26 -13.23 37.90
C TYR A 492 16.27 -14.41 37.77
N VAL A 493 16.36 -15.40 38.66
CA VAL A 493 15.49 -16.58 38.63
C VAL A 493 14.03 -16.16 38.85
N THR A 494 13.78 -15.20 39.75
CA THR A 494 12.47 -14.59 39.95
C THR A 494 11.93 -14.01 38.65
N LYS A 495 12.69 -13.14 37.97
CA LYS A 495 12.28 -12.55 36.67
C LYS A 495 11.97 -13.60 35.61
N GLN A 496 12.65 -14.75 35.60
CA GLN A 496 12.38 -15.83 34.64
C GLN A 496 11.10 -16.60 34.97
N LEU A 497 10.87 -16.93 36.25
CA LEU A 497 9.62 -17.52 36.71
C LEU A 497 8.44 -16.55 36.49
N GLU A 498 8.67 -15.25 36.60
CA GLU A 498 7.68 -14.25 36.26
C GLU A 498 7.30 -14.28 34.78
N LYS A 499 8.30 -14.34 33.90
CA LYS A 499 8.07 -14.48 32.45
C LYS A 499 7.29 -15.76 32.12
N LEU A 500 7.61 -16.89 32.75
CA LEU A 500 6.90 -18.16 32.58
C LEU A 500 5.45 -18.08 33.06
N SER A 501 5.23 -17.54 34.26
CA SER A 501 3.90 -17.35 34.84
C SER A 501 3.02 -16.46 33.96
N ARG A 502 3.59 -15.37 33.42
CA ARG A 502 2.91 -14.51 32.44
C ARG A 502 2.49 -15.29 31.21
N LYS A 503 3.39 -16.09 30.61
CA LYS A 503 3.10 -16.92 29.43
C LYS A 503 2.01 -17.96 29.68
N TYR A 504 2.07 -18.66 30.81
CA TYR A 504 1.07 -19.65 31.20
C TYR A 504 -0.33 -19.01 31.30
N LYS A 505 -0.44 -17.87 32.01
CA LYS A 505 -1.74 -17.24 32.27
C LYS A 505 -2.38 -16.57 31.05
N ILE A 506 -1.58 -16.00 30.16
CA ILE A 506 -2.10 -15.48 28.89
C ILE A 506 -2.40 -16.60 27.89
N ASN A 507 -2.31 -17.87 28.30
CA ASN A 507 -2.47 -19.06 27.47
C ASN A 507 -1.54 -19.03 26.25
N ALA A 508 -0.30 -18.54 26.39
CA ALA A 508 0.66 -18.45 25.27
C ALA A 508 1.09 -19.83 24.74
N PHE A 509 1.00 -20.88 25.56
CA PHE A 509 1.25 -22.25 25.14
C PHE A 509 0.02 -22.84 24.43
N ASN A 510 0.27 -23.53 23.33
CA ASN A 510 -0.73 -24.15 22.47
C ASN A 510 -1.10 -25.57 22.89
N SER A 511 -0.13 -26.33 23.42
CA SER A 511 -0.32 -27.70 23.81
C SER A 511 -0.61 -27.83 25.30
N ASN A 512 -1.51 -28.76 25.63
CA ASN A 512 -1.80 -29.09 27.03
C ASN A 512 -0.57 -29.70 27.73
N ARG A 513 0.27 -30.43 26.99
CA ARG A 513 1.52 -31.01 27.51
C ARG A 513 2.42 -29.92 28.11
N PHE A 514 2.69 -28.85 27.36
CA PHE A 514 3.57 -27.79 27.83
C PHE A 514 2.91 -26.93 28.92
N LYS A 515 1.60 -26.69 28.83
CA LYS A 515 0.84 -26.06 29.92
C LYS A 515 1.00 -26.83 31.23
N GLN A 516 0.85 -28.15 31.21
CA GLN A 516 0.99 -28.99 32.40
C GLN A 516 2.41 -28.96 32.96
N ILE A 517 3.43 -29.04 32.10
CA ILE A 517 4.84 -28.94 32.53
C ILE A 517 5.10 -27.57 33.20
N THR A 518 4.67 -26.47 32.56
CA THR A 518 4.80 -25.14 33.15
C THR A 518 3.99 -24.99 34.44
N GLU A 519 2.80 -25.58 34.51
CA GLU A 519 1.99 -25.59 35.72
C GLU A 519 2.69 -26.28 36.88
N GLN A 520 3.26 -27.47 36.65
CA GLN A 520 4.04 -28.21 37.66
C GLN A 520 5.24 -27.39 38.15
N VAL A 521 5.96 -26.75 37.23
CA VAL A 521 7.06 -25.85 37.57
C VAL A 521 6.56 -24.70 38.46
N LEU A 522 5.50 -24.00 38.05
CA LEU A 522 4.97 -22.85 38.80
C LEU A 522 4.45 -23.25 40.19
N ARG A 523 3.80 -24.42 40.31
CA ARG A 523 3.31 -24.96 41.59
C ARG A 523 4.44 -25.29 42.55
N LYS A 524 5.55 -25.87 42.07
CA LYS A 524 6.73 -26.14 42.92
C LYS A 524 7.24 -24.86 43.59
N TYR A 525 7.27 -23.76 42.84
CA TYR A 525 7.80 -22.48 43.29
C TYR A 525 6.79 -21.61 44.06
N ASN A 526 5.55 -22.07 44.22
CA ASN A 526 4.49 -21.30 44.87
C ASN A 526 3.66 -22.19 45.84
N ASN A 527 4.34 -23.00 46.65
CA ASN A 527 3.76 -23.83 47.71
C ASN A 527 2.59 -24.72 47.23
N GLY A 528 2.66 -25.27 46.02
CA GLY A 528 1.62 -26.12 45.43
C GLY A 528 0.45 -25.36 44.78
N GLU A 529 0.31 -24.06 45.03
CA GLU A 529 -0.68 -23.20 44.39
C GLU A 529 -0.16 -22.63 43.06
N LEU A 530 -1.05 -22.34 42.12
CA LEU A 530 -0.70 -21.50 40.99
C LEU A 530 -0.56 -20.03 41.46
N PRO A 531 0.41 -19.26 40.92
CA PRO A 531 0.60 -17.87 41.33
C PRO A 531 -0.71 -17.09 41.25
N LYS A 532 -1.21 -16.60 42.39
CA LYS A 532 -2.34 -15.66 42.41
C LYS A 532 -1.85 -14.33 41.82
N ILE A 533 -2.56 -13.81 40.81
CA ILE A 533 -2.24 -12.48 40.26
C ILE A 533 -3.08 -11.49 41.06
N SER A 534 -2.45 -10.46 41.62
CA SER A 534 -3.14 -9.19 41.81
C SER A 534 -3.08 -8.44 40.48
N GLU A 535 -4.25 -8.19 39.87
CA GLU A 535 -4.31 -7.35 38.68
C GLU A 535 -4.01 -5.92 39.11
N VAL A 536 -2.75 -5.49 38.99
CA VAL A 536 -2.42 -4.07 39.09
C VAL A 536 -2.72 -3.46 37.72
N PHE A 537 -3.93 -2.92 37.58
CA PHE A 537 -4.26 -2.05 36.45
C PHE A 537 -3.42 -0.78 36.57
N TYR A 538 -2.33 -0.69 35.80
CA TYR A 538 -1.69 0.60 35.59
C TYR A 538 -2.64 1.46 34.75
N ARG A 539 -3.10 2.57 35.33
CA ARG A 539 -3.98 3.58 34.70
C ARG A 539 -3.30 4.37 33.56
N TYR A 540 -2.14 3.94 33.06
CA TYR A 540 -1.37 4.68 32.03
C TYR A 540 -1.52 4.09 30.62
N PRO A 541 -1.84 4.90 29.58
CA PRO A 541 -2.35 4.39 28.30
C PRO A 541 -1.28 3.94 27.29
N ARG A 542 0.02 4.06 27.61
CA ARG A 542 1.10 3.82 26.62
C ARG A 542 1.81 2.48 26.75
N GLU A 543 1.66 1.80 27.88
CA GLU A 543 2.25 0.48 28.09
C GLU A 543 1.17 -0.43 28.63
N SER A 544 0.55 -1.19 27.73
CA SER A 544 -0.37 -2.28 28.10
C SER A 544 0.41 -3.46 28.67
N HIS A 545 1.21 -3.22 29.70
CA HIS A 545 1.77 -4.26 30.55
C HIS A 545 0.95 -4.24 31.83
N VAL A 546 0.08 -5.23 31.98
CA VAL A 546 -0.38 -5.62 33.31
C VAL A 546 0.90 -5.97 34.06
N ALA A 547 1.34 -5.12 34.99
CA ALA A 547 2.45 -5.50 35.84
C ALA A 547 1.89 -6.56 36.79
N ILE A 548 2.11 -7.81 36.38
CA ILE A 548 1.80 -8.98 37.16
C ILE A 548 2.85 -9.00 38.25
N ARG A 549 2.48 -8.52 39.45
CA ARG A 549 3.29 -8.66 40.65
C ARG A 549 3.10 -10.08 41.15
N ILE A 550 4.13 -10.90 40.98
CA ILE A 550 4.11 -12.28 41.45
C ILE A 550 4.54 -12.26 42.91
N LEU A 551 3.81 -12.98 43.76
CA LEU A 551 4.20 -13.17 45.15
C LEU A 551 5.63 -13.75 45.17
N PRO A 552 6.51 -13.28 46.06
CA PRO A 552 7.91 -13.67 46.06
C PRO A 552 8.02 -15.19 46.08
N VAL A 553 8.60 -15.73 45.01
CA VAL A 553 8.94 -17.15 44.94
C VAL A 553 10.09 -17.37 45.93
N LYS A 554 9.92 -18.30 46.87
CA LYS A 554 11.04 -18.72 47.72
C LYS A 554 12.03 -19.50 46.88
N ILE A 555 13.12 -18.86 46.48
CA ILE A 555 14.26 -19.53 45.81
C ILE A 555 15.25 -19.91 46.90
N SER A 556 15.30 -21.19 47.24
CA SER A 556 16.20 -21.69 48.29
C SER A 556 17.63 -21.90 47.76
N ASN A 557 17.77 -22.19 46.47
CA ASN A 557 19.06 -22.40 45.83
C ASN A 557 18.93 -22.18 44.30
N PRO A 558 19.27 -20.97 43.79
CA PRO A 558 19.13 -20.63 42.37
C PRO A 558 19.72 -21.67 41.41
N ARG A 559 20.80 -22.35 41.82
CA ARG A 559 21.48 -23.38 41.02
C ARG A 559 20.66 -24.67 40.92
N LYS A 560 20.21 -25.24 42.05
CA LYS A 560 19.34 -26.44 42.06
C LYS A 560 18.02 -26.16 41.34
N ASP A 561 17.55 -24.93 41.43
CA ASP A 561 16.29 -24.50 40.83
C ASP A 561 16.39 -24.37 39.30
N ILE A 562 17.48 -23.82 38.75
CA ILE A 562 17.74 -23.84 37.31
C ILE A 562 17.92 -25.28 36.81
N SER A 563 18.67 -26.13 37.51
CA SER A 563 18.81 -27.55 37.11
C SER A 563 17.47 -28.28 37.06
N TYR A 564 16.58 -28.04 38.02
CA TYR A 564 15.22 -28.61 37.98
C TYR A 564 14.40 -28.08 36.80
N LEU A 565 14.51 -26.79 36.47
CA LEU A 565 13.84 -26.23 35.30
C LEU A 565 14.33 -26.91 34.01
N LEU A 566 15.65 -27.06 33.86
CA LEU A 566 16.25 -27.71 32.69
C LEU A 566 15.79 -29.17 32.54
N ASP A 567 15.77 -29.94 33.64
CA ASP A 567 15.28 -31.33 33.67
C ASP A 567 13.81 -31.44 33.23
N LYS A 568 12.92 -30.58 33.76
CA LYS A 568 11.49 -30.59 33.39
C LYS A 568 11.22 -30.21 31.94
N TYR A 569 12.13 -29.47 31.31
CA TYR A 569 12.02 -29.06 29.91
C TYR A 569 12.95 -29.85 28.98
N GLN A 570 13.53 -30.96 29.45
CA GLN A 570 14.34 -31.88 28.63
C GLN A 570 13.43 -32.70 27.72
N ILE A 571 13.05 -32.08 26.60
CA ILE A 571 12.06 -32.62 25.67
C ILE A 571 12.76 -32.91 24.35
N SER A 572 12.67 -34.16 23.90
CA SER A 572 13.17 -34.58 22.60
C SER A 572 12.47 -33.80 21.48
N PRO A 573 13.21 -33.32 20.46
CA PRO A 573 12.65 -32.52 19.37
C PRO A 573 11.95 -33.38 18.32
N ASP A 574 11.13 -34.35 18.72
CA ASP A 574 10.27 -35.12 17.79
C ASP A 574 9.12 -34.24 17.26
N TRP A 575 9.51 -33.22 16.53
CA TRP A 575 8.63 -32.25 15.91
C TRP A 575 7.87 -32.89 14.74
N LYS A 576 8.42 -33.98 14.17
CA LYS A 576 7.78 -34.75 13.10
C LYS A 576 6.52 -35.46 13.60
N ASN A 577 6.48 -35.96 14.83
CA ASN A 577 5.23 -36.49 15.39
C ASN A 577 4.38 -35.43 16.10
N SER A 578 4.92 -34.24 16.33
CA SER A 578 4.21 -33.12 16.96
C SER A 578 3.24 -32.42 16.01
N ASN A 579 2.14 -31.90 16.57
CA ASN A 579 1.28 -30.96 15.84
C ASN A 579 1.97 -29.57 15.75
N PRO A 580 1.58 -28.70 14.79
CA PRO A 580 2.25 -27.41 14.63
C PRO A 580 2.28 -26.53 15.89
N GLY A 581 1.23 -26.56 16.72
CA GLY A 581 1.17 -25.80 17.97
C GLY A 581 2.19 -26.29 19.00
N GLU A 582 2.41 -27.60 19.08
CA GLU A 582 3.46 -28.18 19.91
C GLU A 582 4.86 -27.76 19.46
N VAL A 583 5.12 -27.69 18.16
CA VAL A 583 6.42 -27.22 17.65
C VAL A 583 6.68 -25.75 17.99
N VAL A 584 5.64 -24.91 17.95
CA VAL A 584 5.74 -23.50 18.41
C VAL A 584 6.15 -23.44 19.88
N ASP A 585 5.47 -24.21 20.73
CA ASP A 585 5.76 -24.23 22.17
C ASP A 585 7.15 -24.79 22.47
N LEU A 586 7.57 -25.82 21.72
CA LEU A 586 8.91 -26.40 21.81
C LEU A 586 9.98 -25.33 21.59
N ILE A 587 9.85 -24.50 20.55
CA ILE A 587 10.83 -23.42 20.29
C ILE A 587 10.83 -22.38 21.38
N GLU A 588 9.66 -22.05 21.93
CA GLU A 588 9.59 -21.10 23.04
C GLU A 588 10.31 -21.65 24.29
N ILE A 589 10.24 -22.96 24.50
CA ILE A 589 10.97 -23.66 25.55
C ILE A 589 12.47 -23.70 25.27
N TYR A 590 12.91 -24.01 24.06
CA TYR A 590 14.32 -23.90 23.68
C TYR A 590 14.84 -22.49 23.89
N LYS A 591 14.07 -21.47 23.50
CA LYS A 591 14.43 -20.05 23.70
C LYS A 591 14.61 -19.72 25.19
N LEU A 592 13.73 -20.21 26.06
CA LEU A 592 13.84 -20.01 27.51
C LEU A 592 15.05 -20.75 28.09
N THR A 593 15.18 -22.04 27.76
CA THR A 593 16.24 -22.95 28.24
C THR A 593 17.62 -22.43 27.84
N LEU A 594 17.82 -22.12 26.56
CA LEU A 594 19.08 -21.54 26.06
C LEU A 594 19.35 -20.17 26.67
N GLY A 595 18.31 -19.36 26.90
CA GLY A 595 18.45 -18.07 27.58
C GLY A 595 18.99 -18.21 28.99
N TRP A 596 18.53 -19.22 29.74
CA TRP A 596 19.04 -19.55 31.06
C TRP A 596 20.48 -20.06 31.00
N LEU A 597 20.77 -21.03 30.12
CA LEU A 597 22.10 -21.62 29.96
C LEU A 597 23.16 -20.59 29.54
N LEU A 598 22.87 -19.71 28.57
CA LEU A 598 23.77 -18.64 28.15
C LEU A 598 24.01 -17.61 29.25
N SER A 599 22.98 -17.31 30.06
CA SER A 599 23.14 -16.40 31.19
C SER A 599 24.07 -16.96 32.27
N CYS A 600 24.17 -18.29 32.37
CA CYS A 600 25.09 -18.99 33.27
C CYS A 600 26.51 -19.10 32.70
N ASN A 601 26.68 -19.00 31.38
CA ASN A 601 27.93 -19.24 30.67
C ASN A 601 28.25 -18.07 29.72
N LYS A 602 28.51 -16.88 30.27
CA LYS A 602 28.70 -15.66 29.46
C LYS A 602 29.89 -15.74 28.49
N ASP A 603 30.92 -16.47 28.87
CA ASP A 603 32.14 -16.65 28.08
C ASP A 603 32.03 -17.82 27.09
N PHE A 604 30.88 -18.50 27.03
CA PHE A 604 30.65 -19.56 26.07
C PHE A 604 30.76 -19.00 24.66
N SER A 605 31.60 -19.64 23.86
CA SER A 605 31.74 -19.40 22.44
C SER A 605 31.38 -20.67 21.67
N MET A 606 30.87 -20.48 20.46
CA MET A 606 30.52 -21.58 19.59
C MET A 606 30.94 -21.26 18.15
N ASP A 607 31.60 -22.22 17.53
CA ASP A 607 31.95 -22.14 16.11
C ASP A 607 30.80 -22.68 15.25
N PHE A 608 30.35 -21.85 14.31
CA PHE A 608 29.28 -22.18 13.38
C PHE A 608 29.79 -22.61 11.99
N SER A 609 31.11 -22.78 11.82
CA SER A 609 31.74 -23.16 10.55
C SER A 609 31.20 -24.48 9.96
N SER A 610 30.77 -25.41 10.82
CA SER A 610 30.25 -26.72 10.44
C SER A 610 28.75 -26.76 10.11
N TYR A 611 28.00 -25.67 10.31
CA TYR A 611 26.55 -25.63 10.10
C TYR A 611 26.19 -25.05 8.73
N ASP A 612 25.22 -25.68 8.04
CA ASP A 612 24.64 -25.10 6.83
C ASP A 612 23.65 -23.98 7.17
N LEU A 613 24.17 -22.75 7.23
CA LEU A 613 23.38 -21.56 7.50
C LEU A 613 22.67 -20.97 6.26
N LYS A 614 22.69 -21.63 5.10
CA LYS A 614 21.96 -21.16 3.88
C LYS A 614 20.45 -21.06 4.10
N LEU A 615 19.93 -21.82 5.07
CA LEU A 615 18.53 -21.77 5.51
C LEU A 615 18.22 -20.60 6.46
N PHE A 616 19.25 -19.90 6.95
CA PHE A 616 19.17 -18.82 7.91
C PHE A 616 19.98 -17.61 7.39
N PRO A 617 19.48 -16.86 6.40
CA PRO A 617 20.26 -15.82 5.71
C PRO A 617 20.80 -14.73 6.64
N GLU A 618 20.01 -14.31 7.64
CA GLU A 618 20.46 -13.33 8.65
C GLU A 618 21.58 -13.90 9.54
N ALA A 619 21.52 -15.19 9.84
CA ALA A 619 22.53 -15.90 10.60
C ALA A 619 23.84 -16.05 9.81
N ALA A 620 23.73 -16.45 8.54
CA ALA A 620 24.86 -16.53 7.61
C ALA A 620 25.54 -15.17 7.40
N SER A 621 24.75 -14.10 7.28
CA SER A 621 25.27 -12.73 7.17
C SER A 621 26.00 -12.30 8.44
N LEU A 622 25.48 -12.65 9.62
CA LEU A 622 26.15 -12.36 10.89
C LEU A 622 27.51 -13.08 10.98
N ILE A 623 27.57 -14.36 10.59
CA ILE A 623 28.84 -15.11 10.54
C ILE A 623 29.83 -14.53 9.54
N LYS A 624 29.37 -14.12 8.35
CA LYS A 624 30.21 -13.48 7.33
C LYS A 624 30.90 -12.22 7.86
N ASN A 625 30.21 -11.42 8.67
CA ASN A 625 30.70 -10.11 9.12
C ASN A 625 31.43 -10.15 10.47
N PHE A 626 31.10 -11.09 11.36
CA PHE A 626 31.63 -11.14 12.73
C PHE A 626 32.48 -12.39 13.03
N GLY A 627 32.72 -13.24 12.02
CA GLY A 627 33.48 -14.49 12.15
C GLY A 627 32.60 -15.69 12.51
N SER A 628 33.15 -16.90 12.33
CA SER A 628 32.42 -18.15 12.56
C SER A 628 32.25 -18.51 14.04
N CYS A 629 33.16 -18.01 14.90
CA CYS A 629 33.11 -18.22 16.35
C CYS A 629 32.43 -17.03 17.04
N LEU A 630 31.26 -17.25 17.62
CA LEU A 630 30.47 -16.23 18.30
C LEU A 630 30.38 -16.51 19.80
N SER A 631 30.43 -15.45 20.62
CA SER A 631 30.22 -15.52 22.08
C SER A 631 29.28 -14.43 22.58
N GLY A 632 28.84 -14.56 23.84
CA GLY A 632 28.09 -13.53 24.57
C GLY A 632 26.88 -12.97 23.83
N TYR A 633 26.92 -11.66 23.53
CA TYR A 633 25.83 -10.93 22.88
C TYR A 633 25.54 -11.43 21.46
N TYR A 634 26.58 -11.61 20.63
CA TYR A 634 26.42 -12.02 19.23
C TYR A 634 25.87 -13.44 19.10
N LEU A 635 26.30 -14.35 19.98
CA LEU A 635 25.73 -15.70 20.06
C LEU A 635 24.25 -15.67 20.46
N SER A 636 23.89 -14.90 21.49
CA SER A 636 22.49 -14.75 21.90
C SER A 636 21.62 -14.19 20.78
N LYS A 637 22.14 -13.22 20.03
CA LYS A 637 21.47 -12.60 18.88
C LYS A 637 21.28 -13.60 17.73
N MET A 638 22.33 -14.34 17.38
CA MET A 638 22.29 -15.42 16.40
C MET A 638 21.17 -16.41 16.69
N ILE A 639 21.06 -16.85 17.95
CA ILE A 639 20.06 -17.82 18.39
C ILE A 639 18.65 -17.20 18.41
N PHE A 640 18.47 -16.07 19.09
CA PHE A 640 17.14 -15.55 19.40
C PHE A 640 16.51 -14.68 18.33
N ASN A 641 17.33 -14.00 17.52
CA ASN A 641 16.86 -13.05 16.51
C ASN A 641 17.00 -13.62 15.11
N CYS A 642 18.01 -14.44 14.82
CA CYS A 642 18.18 -15.04 13.50
C CYS A 642 17.54 -16.44 13.44
N ILE A 643 18.02 -17.40 14.22
CA ILE A 643 17.61 -18.81 14.10
C ILE A 643 16.17 -19.02 14.57
N THR A 644 15.86 -18.75 15.85
CA THR A 644 14.51 -19.02 16.40
C THR A 644 13.42 -18.17 15.75
N SER A 645 13.74 -16.94 15.34
CA SER A 645 12.81 -16.07 14.60
C SER A 645 12.45 -16.67 13.24
N GLU A 646 13.45 -17.16 12.51
CA GLU A 646 13.26 -17.78 11.20
C GLU A 646 12.47 -19.09 11.32
N ILE A 647 12.76 -19.93 12.32
CA ILE A 647 11.99 -21.16 12.57
C ILE A 647 10.52 -20.82 12.89
N LYS A 648 10.26 -19.82 13.74
CA LYS A 648 8.88 -19.37 14.02
C LYS A 648 8.16 -18.87 12.75
N GLY A 649 8.89 -18.16 11.89
CA GLY A 649 8.41 -17.77 10.57
C GLY A 649 8.04 -18.99 9.72
N MET A 650 8.84 -20.06 9.77
CA MET A 650 8.54 -21.30 9.03
C MET A 650 7.38 -22.08 9.62
N ILE A 651 7.21 -22.11 10.94
CA ILE A 651 6.04 -22.79 11.54
C ILE A 651 4.74 -22.06 11.20
N THR A 652 4.81 -20.73 11.11
CA THR A 652 3.70 -19.92 10.58
C THR A 652 3.32 -20.28 9.14
N LEU A 653 4.29 -20.76 8.36
CA LEU A 653 4.06 -21.27 7.01
C LEU A 653 3.54 -22.72 7.05
N TYR A 654 4.12 -23.57 7.90
CA TYR A 654 3.73 -24.96 8.15
C TYR A 654 2.29 -25.12 8.65
N THR A 655 1.79 -24.15 9.41
CA THR A 655 0.39 -24.10 9.89
C THR A 655 -0.64 -23.81 8.80
N ARG A 656 -0.20 -23.50 7.56
CA ARG A 656 -1.14 -23.23 6.45
C ARG A 656 -1.67 -24.53 5.87
N ASP A 657 -2.98 -24.62 5.84
CA ASP A 657 -3.77 -25.73 5.29
C ASP A 657 -4.33 -25.42 3.91
N LYS A 658 -4.48 -24.13 3.56
CA LYS A 658 -5.06 -23.71 2.27
C LYS A 658 -4.45 -22.45 1.67
N PHE A 659 -4.51 -22.36 0.35
CA PHE A 659 -4.16 -21.17 -0.43
C PHE A 659 -5.21 -20.85 -1.50
N VAL A 660 -5.42 -19.56 -1.75
CA VAL A 660 -6.16 -19.09 -2.93
C VAL A 660 -5.15 -18.59 -3.94
N VAL A 661 -5.11 -19.22 -5.11
CA VAL A 661 -4.33 -18.75 -6.26
C VAL A 661 -5.22 -17.91 -7.18
N ARG A 662 -4.65 -16.90 -7.82
CA ARG A 662 -5.40 -16.01 -8.71
C ARG A 662 -4.63 -15.79 -10.01
N TYR A 663 -5.30 -16.06 -11.12
CA TYR A 663 -4.81 -15.82 -12.48
C TYR A 663 -5.62 -14.69 -13.10
N VAL A 664 -4.96 -13.68 -13.68
CA VAL A 664 -5.61 -12.49 -14.25
C VAL A 664 -5.09 -12.22 -15.63
N THR A 665 -5.96 -12.28 -16.64
CA THR A 665 -5.62 -11.96 -18.03
C THR A 665 -6.45 -10.78 -18.51
N GLN A 666 -5.79 -9.81 -19.14
CA GLN A 666 -6.42 -8.65 -19.76
C GLN A 666 -5.74 -8.40 -21.10
N MET A 667 -6.52 -8.38 -22.18
CA MET A 667 -6.02 -8.21 -23.54
C MET A 667 -6.67 -7.02 -24.23
N ILE A 668 -5.98 -6.44 -25.20
CA ILE A 668 -6.55 -5.41 -26.06
C ILE A 668 -7.70 -6.00 -26.87
N GLY A 669 -8.79 -5.24 -27.00
CA GLY A 669 -9.98 -5.71 -27.70
C GLY A 669 -10.72 -6.85 -26.97
N SER A 670 -10.50 -7.05 -25.67
CA SER A 670 -11.20 -8.09 -24.88
C SER A 670 -12.73 -7.99 -25.00
N ASN A 671 -13.28 -6.79 -25.21
CA ASN A 671 -14.70 -6.55 -25.45
C ASN A 671 -15.21 -7.10 -26.79
N GLN A 672 -14.33 -7.24 -27.79
CA GLN A 672 -14.67 -7.86 -29.07
C GLN A 672 -14.57 -9.39 -28.98
N LYS A 673 -13.59 -9.90 -28.22
CA LYS A 673 -13.32 -11.34 -28.04
C LYS A 673 -14.25 -11.99 -27.02
N PHE A 674 -14.61 -11.27 -25.95
CA PHE A 674 -15.50 -11.72 -24.89
C PHE A 674 -16.65 -10.71 -24.73
N PRO A 675 -17.53 -10.57 -25.73
CA PRO A 675 -18.54 -9.54 -25.69
C PRO A 675 -19.57 -9.79 -24.59
N LEU A 676 -20.02 -8.70 -23.97
CA LEU A 676 -21.08 -8.73 -22.98
C LEU A 676 -22.44 -8.90 -23.67
N LEU A 677 -23.26 -9.80 -23.13
CA LEU A 677 -24.58 -10.17 -23.64
C LEU A 677 -25.69 -9.80 -22.66
N CYS A 678 -26.84 -9.41 -23.21
CA CYS A 678 -28.11 -9.41 -22.50
C CYS A 678 -29.05 -10.42 -23.12
N LEU A 679 -29.55 -11.33 -22.30
CA LEU A 679 -30.44 -12.40 -22.74
C LEU A 679 -31.88 -11.85 -22.77
N VAL A 680 -32.50 -11.84 -23.94
CA VAL A 680 -33.86 -11.32 -24.14
C VAL A 680 -34.83 -12.50 -24.13
N GLY A 681 -35.72 -12.54 -23.13
CA GLY A 681 -36.77 -13.57 -23.06
C GLY A 681 -37.97 -13.22 -23.96
N GLU A 682 -38.69 -14.25 -24.43
CA GLU A 682 -39.83 -14.12 -25.37
C GLU A 682 -41.06 -13.40 -24.80
N LYS A 683 -41.21 -13.27 -23.47
CA LYS A 683 -42.36 -12.57 -22.86
C LYS A 683 -41.96 -11.22 -22.28
N GLN A 684 -42.37 -10.15 -22.95
CA GLN A 684 -42.35 -8.76 -22.46
C GLN A 684 -43.29 -8.57 -21.26
N THR A 685 -42.95 -9.13 -20.10
CA THR A 685 -43.61 -8.74 -18.85
C THR A 685 -42.90 -7.53 -18.26
N LYS A 686 -43.65 -6.57 -17.70
CA LYS A 686 -43.18 -5.27 -17.20
C LYS A 686 -42.10 -5.36 -16.09
N ASN A 687 -41.78 -6.56 -15.58
CA ASN A 687 -40.75 -6.84 -14.59
C ASN A 687 -39.72 -7.87 -15.11
N PHE A 688 -38.86 -7.47 -16.04
CA PHE A 688 -37.74 -8.30 -16.48
C PHE A 688 -36.80 -8.65 -15.31
N SER A 689 -36.69 -9.94 -14.96
CA SER A 689 -35.46 -10.47 -14.36
C SER A 689 -34.43 -10.62 -15.48
N ARG A 690 -33.73 -9.53 -15.82
CA ARG A 690 -32.73 -9.52 -16.90
C ARG A 690 -31.56 -10.42 -16.53
N ASN A 691 -31.30 -11.43 -17.36
CA ASN A 691 -30.12 -12.27 -17.26
C ASN A 691 -29.03 -11.72 -18.16
N TRP A 692 -27.81 -11.66 -17.63
CA TRP A 692 -26.63 -11.19 -18.33
C TRP A 692 -25.69 -12.35 -18.55
N GLY A 693 -24.94 -12.31 -19.65
CA GLY A 693 -23.94 -13.31 -19.97
C GLY A 693 -22.72 -12.69 -20.65
N VAL A 694 -21.70 -13.52 -20.84
CA VAL A 694 -20.52 -13.20 -21.65
C VAL A 694 -20.40 -14.31 -22.68
N LEU A 695 -20.24 -13.94 -23.94
CA LEU A 695 -19.93 -14.91 -25.00
C LEU A 695 -18.43 -15.23 -24.94
N ILE A 696 -18.09 -16.50 -24.91
CA ILE A 696 -16.70 -16.96 -25.01
C ILE A 696 -16.65 -18.01 -26.11
N GLU A 697 -16.23 -17.61 -27.31
CA GLU A 697 -16.11 -18.50 -28.47
C GLU A 697 -14.66 -18.93 -28.66
N GLU A 698 -14.43 -20.23 -28.90
CA GLU A 698 -13.08 -20.80 -29.02
C GLU A 698 -12.51 -20.80 -30.47
N LYS A 699 -13.19 -20.17 -31.42
CA LYS A 699 -13.12 -20.42 -32.88
C LYS A 699 -13.79 -21.75 -33.25
N GLY A 700 -14.98 -21.65 -33.80
CA GLY A 700 -15.72 -22.77 -34.37
C GLY A 700 -17.10 -22.28 -34.70
N ASP A 701 -17.53 -22.48 -35.95
CA ASP A 701 -18.81 -22.05 -36.47
C ASP A 701 -19.95 -22.36 -35.49
N LEU A 702 -20.91 -21.45 -35.49
CA LEU A 702 -22.20 -21.53 -34.83
C LEU A 702 -22.96 -22.79 -35.32
N GLY A 703 -22.56 -23.95 -34.81
CA GLY A 703 -23.06 -25.26 -35.23
C GLY A 703 -24.53 -25.46 -34.87
N GLU A 704 -25.23 -26.19 -35.73
CA GLU A 704 -26.68 -26.41 -35.74
C GLU A 704 -27.18 -27.29 -34.56
N GLU A 705 -27.22 -26.77 -33.33
CA GLU A 705 -27.94 -27.44 -32.24
C GLU A 705 -29.17 -26.64 -31.73
N LYS A 706 -30.26 -27.37 -31.48
CA LYS A 706 -31.67 -26.93 -31.37
C LYS A 706 -32.07 -26.09 -30.14
N ASN A 707 -31.26 -25.14 -29.70
CA ASN A 707 -31.63 -24.22 -28.60
C ASN A 707 -31.08 -22.80 -28.84
N GLN A 708 -31.83 -22.00 -29.58
CA GLN A 708 -31.50 -20.60 -29.87
C GLN A 708 -32.01 -19.68 -28.75
N GLU A 709 -31.17 -18.76 -28.24
CA GLU A 709 -31.60 -17.63 -27.42
C GLU A 709 -31.26 -16.31 -28.16
N LYS A 710 -32.21 -15.37 -28.20
CA LYS A 710 -31.97 -14.02 -28.75
C LYS A 710 -31.25 -13.15 -27.73
N CYS A 711 -30.17 -12.49 -28.17
CA CYS A 711 -29.29 -11.73 -27.31
C CYS A 711 -28.93 -10.37 -27.92
N LEU A 712 -28.70 -9.36 -27.07
CA LEU A 712 -28.11 -8.08 -27.48
C LEU A 712 -26.62 -8.04 -27.13
N ILE A 713 -25.78 -7.82 -28.15
CA ILE A 713 -24.31 -7.79 -28.02
C ILE A 713 -23.78 -6.36 -27.85
N PHE A 714 -22.88 -6.19 -26.88
CA PHE A 714 -22.08 -4.96 -26.72
C PHE A 714 -20.62 -5.20 -27.10
N LYS A 715 -20.19 -4.70 -28.26
CA LYS A 715 -18.82 -4.89 -28.78
C LYS A 715 -17.86 -3.74 -28.51
N ASP A 716 -18.32 -2.48 -28.41
CA ASP A 716 -17.42 -1.31 -28.31
C ASP A 716 -17.77 -0.34 -27.17
N LYS A 717 -16.77 0.47 -26.80
CA LYS A 717 -16.83 1.59 -25.85
C LYS A 717 -17.74 2.71 -26.35
N THR A 718 -17.93 2.86 -27.66
CA THR A 718 -18.73 3.94 -28.26
C THR A 718 -20.14 3.46 -28.64
N ASP A 719 -21.11 3.89 -27.84
CA ASP A 719 -22.57 3.85 -28.01
C ASP A 719 -23.32 2.52 -27.96
N PHE A 720 -24.06 2.37 -26.85
CA PHE A 720 -25.14 1.39 -26.63
C PHE A 720 -26.22 1.41 -27.71
N ALA A 721 -26.36 2.53 -28.44
CA ALA A 721 -27.30 2.67 -29.55
C ALA A 721 -26.98 1.74 -30.73
N LYS A 722 -25.77 1.16 -30.78
CA LYS A 722 -25.34 0.20 -31.81
C LYS A 722 -25.42 -1.26 -31.36
N ALA A 723 -26.08 -1.54 -30.24
CA ALA A 723 -26.30 -2.92 -29.80
C ALA A 723 -26.99 -3.72 -30.92
N LYS A 724 -26.43 -4.86 -31.28
CA LYS A 724 -26.97 -5.74 -32.33
C LYS A 724 -27.68 -6.92 -31.69
N GLU A 725 -28.88 -7.22 -32.16
CA GLU A 725 -29.58 -8.46 -31.84
C GLU A 725 -29.00 -9.59 -32.67
N VAL A 726 -28.71 -10.73 -32.04
CA VAL A 726 -28.24 -11.94 -32.71
C VAL A 726 -28.78 -13.19 -32.00
N GLU A 727 -28.79 -14.30 -32.73
CA GLU A 727 -29.04 -15.63 -32.18
C GLU A 727 -27.73 -16.27 -31.73
N ILE A 728 -27.71 -16.81 -30.50
CA ILE A 728 -26.53 -17.44 -29.91
C ILE A 728 -26.92 -18.81 -29.32
N PHE A 729 -26.02 -19.78 -29.41
CA PHE A 729 -26.19 -21.12 -28.85
C PHE A 729 -25.89 -21.14 -27.36
N LYS A 730 -26.77 -21.77 -26.56
CA LYS A 730 -26.67 -21.84 -25.09
C LYS A 730 -25.32 -22.33 -24.57
N ASN A 731 -24.62 -23.19 -25.32
CA ASN A 731 -23.38 -23.84 -24.89
C ASN A 731 -22.16 -22.90 -24.82
N ASN A 732 -22.23 -21.70 -25.40
CA ASN A 732 -21.11 -20.73 -25.41
C ASN A 732 -21.35 -19.53 -24.48
N ILE A 733 -22.49 -19.50 -23.77
CA ILE A 733 -22.90 -18.37 -22.94
C ILE A 733 -22.53 -18.64 -21.48
N TRP A 734 -21.63 -17.81 -20.97
CA TRP A 734 -21.26 -17.80 -19.55
C TRP A 734 -22.14 -16.83 -18.79
N ARG A 735 -23.02 -17.35 -17.94
CA ARG A 735 -24.03 -16.53 -17.25
C ARG A 735 -23.41 -15.74 -16.11
N ILE A 736 -23.75 -14.46 -16.00
CA ILE A 736 -23.36 -13.63 -14.86
C ILE A 736 -24.31 -13.90 -13.70
N ARG A 737 -23.79 -14.45 -12.60
CA ARG A 737 -24.56 -14.68 -11.36
C ARG A 737 -24.08 -13.73 -10.27
N THR A 738 -24.80 -12.62 -10.08
CA THR A 738 -24.47 -11.65 -9.04
C THR A 738 -25.71 -11.05 -8.37
N SER A 739 -25.49 -10.29 -7.30
CA SER A 739 -26.53 -9.56 -6.57
C SER A 739 -27.22 -8.52 -7.46
N LYS A 740 -28.50 -8.25 -7.20
CA LYS A 740 -29.28 -7.17 -7.85
C LYS A 740 -28.55 -5.82 -7.79
N TYR A 741 -27.76 -5.59 -6.73
CA TYR A 741 -26.96 -4.38 -6.56
C TYR A 741 -25.82 -4.24 -7.57
N GLN A 742 -25.14 -5.32 -7.99
CA GLN A 742 -24.10 -5.22 -9.02
C GLN A 742 -24.71 -5.21 -10.43
N ILE A 743 -25.79 -5.94 -10.66
CA ILE A 743 -26.48 -5.97 -11.97
C ILE A 743 -26.99 -4.58 -12.37
N GLN A 744 -27.30 -3.69 -11.43
CA GLN A 744 -27.86 -2.36 -11.74
C GLN A 744 -26.97 -1.53 -12.70
N PHE A 745 -25.64 -1.70 -12.68
CA PHE A 745 -24.75 -1.02 -13.63
C PHE A 745 -24.90 -1.52 -15.05
N LEU A 746 -25.02 -2.84 -15.20
CA LEU A 746 -25.28 -3.44 -16.49
C LEU A 746 -26.69 -3.05 -16.95
N ASN A 747 -27.69 -3.13 -16.07
CA ASN A 747 -29.06 -2.69 -16.37
C ASN A 747 -29.14 -1.22 -16.80
N ARG A 748 -28.28 -0.35 -16.25
CA ARG A 748 -28.17 1.05 -16.65
C ARG A 748 -27.69 1.23 -18.09
N LEU A 749 -26.96 0.27 -18.66
CA LEU A 749 -26.59 0.28 -20.08
C LEU A 749 -27.82 0.21 -20.99
N PHE A 750 -28.88 -0.46 -20.53
CA PHE A 750 -30.12 -0.62 -21.30
C PHE A 750 -31.18 0.42 -21.02
N LYS A 751 -31.36 0.81 -19.77
CA LYS A 751 -32.43 1.74 -19.37
C LYS A 751 -31.87 2.85 -18.51
N LYS A 752 -32.08 4.10 -18.94
CA LYS A 752 -31.95 5.26 -18.07
C LYS A 752 -33.03 5.19 -16.99
N THR A 753 -32.62 5.04 -15.75
CA THR A 753 -33.49 5.21 -14.58
C THR A 753 -33.31 6.64 -14.07
N LYS A 754 -34.38 7.27 -13.54
CA LYS A 754 -34.35 8.64 -12.99
C LYS A 754 -33.13 8.94 -12.10
N GLU A 755 -32.71 7.96 -11.31
CA GLU A 755 -31.56 8.07 -10.39
C GLU A 755 -30.18 8.17 -11.08
N TRP A 756 -30.11 7.91 -12.38
CA TRP A 756 -28.89 7.82 -13.19
C TRP A 756 -28.95 8.66 -14.48
N ASP A 757 -29.95 9.53 -14.62
CA ASP A 757 -30.10 10.40 -15.81
C ASP A 757 -28.91 11.36 -15.96
N LEU A 758 -28.27 11.71 -14.85
CA LEU A 758 -27.15 12.66 -14.79
C LEU A 758 -25.78 12.04 -15.09
N MET A 759 -25.71 10.73 -15.35
CA MET A 759 -24.44 10.02 -15.56
C MET A 759 -24.50 9.14 -16.80
N ASN A 760 -23.51 9.27 -17.65
CA ASN A 760 -23.20 8.34 -18.72
C ASN A 760 -22.22 7.28 -18.21
N LEU A 761 -22.38 6.06 -18.69
CA LEU A 761 -21.51 4.94 -18.36
C LEU A 761 -20.80 4.51 -19.64
N VAL A 762 -19.47 4.48 -19.63
CA VAL A 762 -18.66 4.05 -20.77
C VAL A 762 -17.91 2.80 -20.37
N LEU A 763 -18.08 1.72 -21.14
CA LEU A 763 -17.38 0.46 -20.89
C LEU A 763 -15.89 0.59 -21.20
N SER A 764 -15.06 -0.12 -20.44
CA SER A 764 -13.63 -0.30 -20.74
C SER A 764 -13.35 -1.77 -21.05
N GLU A 765 -12.11 -2.08 -21.41
CA GLU A 765 -11.70 -3.47 -21.70
C GLU A 765 -11.80 -4.34 -20.44
N PRO A 766 -12.59 -5.43 -20.48
CA PRO A 766 -12.71 -6.35 -19.36
C PRO A 766 -11.44 -7.16 -19.15
N SER A 767 -11.33 -7.80 -17.99
CA SER A 767 -10.34 -8.84 -17.71
C SER A 767 -11.01 -10.10 -17.18
N LEU A 768 -10.40 -11.25 -17.45
CA LEU A 768 -10.80 -12.53 -16.86
C LEU A 768 -9.96 -12.78 -15.61
N VAL A 769 -10.63 -13.22 -14.54
CA VAL A 769 -9.99 -13.56 -13.27
C VAL A 769 -10.42 -14.96 -12.88
N LEU A 770 -9.46 -15.88 -12.82
CA LEU A 770 -9.68 -17.22 -12.28
C LEU A 770 -9.14 -17.28 -10.85
N GLU A 771 -9.94 -17.80 -9.92
CA GLU A 771 -9.53 -18.13 -8.55
C GLU A 771 -9.69 -19.61 -8.29
N GLU A 772 -8.64 -20.25 -7.76
CA GLU A 772 -8.67 -21.64 -7.31
C GLU A 772 -8.24 -21.75 -5.85
N GLU A 773 -8.83 -22.69 -5.12
CA GLU A 773 -8.44 -23.03 -3.74
C GLU A 773 -7.62 -24.33 -3.75
N TRP A 774 -6.46 -24.29 -3.11
CA TRP A 774 -5.50 -25.38 -3.03
C TRP A 774 -5.29 -25.77 -1.57
N GLY A 775 -5.49 -27.05 -1.28
CA GLY A 775 -5.18 -27.66 0.01
C GLY A 775 -3.70 -27.99 0.12
N VAL A 776 -3.19 -27.90 1.35
CA VAL A 776 -1.80 -28.16 1.72
C VAL A 776 -1.80 -29.32 2.69
N SER A 777 -1.10 -30.38 2.31
CA SER A 777 -0.68 -31.45 3.22
C SER A 777 0.84 -31.40 3.35
N TRP A 778 1.40 -31.92 4.44
CA TRP A 778 2.83 -31.84 4.72
C TRP A 778 3.42 -33.24 4.80
N ASP A 779 4.40 -33.52 3.93
CA ASP A 779 5.20 -34.73 3.97
C ASP A 779 6.43 -34.44 4.83
N LYS A 780 6.38 -34.86 6.10
CA LYS A 780 7.42 -34.58 7.10
C LYS A 780 8.68 -35.43 6.91
N ASP A 781 8.55 -36.53 6.18
CA ASP A 781 9.68 -37.41 5.87
C ASP A 781 10.48 -36.84 4.70
N LYS A 782 9.79 -36.35 3.67
CA LYS A 782 10.42 -35.65 2.53
C LYS A 782 10.71 -34.19 2.82
N LEU A 783 10.26 -33.65 3.94
CA LEU A 783 10.38 -32.24 4.32
C LEU A 783 9.81 -31.28 3.26
N LEU A 784 8.67 -31.65 2.64
CA LEU A 784 8.04 -30.87 1.58
C LEU A 784 6.52 -30.76 1.76
N PRO A 785 5.90 -29.64 1.36
CA PRO A 785 4.45 -29.57 1.24
C PRO A 785 3.96 -30.31 0.00
N LEU A 786 2.89 -31.07 0.17
CA LEU A 786 2.09 -31.67 -0.88
C LEU A 786 0.87 -30.79 -1.16
N LEU A 787 0.93 -30.06 -2.28
CA LEU A 787 -0.16 -29.21 -2.75
C LEU A 787 -1.15 -30.03 -3.58
N LYS A 788 -2.42 -30.01 -3.19
CA LYS A 788 -3.49 -30.67 -3.94
C LYS A 788 -4.64 -29.71 -4.16
N LYS A 789 -5.18 -29.69 -5.37
CA LYS A 789 -6.40 -28.97 -5.69
C LYS A 789 -7.56 -29.60 -4.91
N GLU A 790 -8.28 -28.82 -4.11
CA GLU A 790 -9.41 -29.34 -3.35
C GLU A 790 -10.59 -29.64 -4.28
N LYS A 791 -11.03 -30.90 -4.31
CA LYS A 791 -12.18 -31.32 -5.14
C LYS A 791 -13.50 -30.66 -4.71
N SER A 792 -13.60 -30.20 -3.46
CA SER A 792 -14.81 -29.65 -2.85
C SER A 792 -15.04 -28.15 -3.11
N CYS A 793 -14.03 -27.41 -3.59
CA CYS A 793 -14.13 -25.97 -3.80
C CYS A 793 -14.20 -25.66 -5.30
N GLU A 794 -15.35 -25.13 -5.74
CA GLU A 794 -15.58 -24.73 -7.13
C GLU A 794 -14.55 -23.68 -7.58
N GLU A 795 -13.92 -23.90 -8.74
CA GLU A 795 -13.17 -22.88 -9.47
C GLU A 795 -14.07 -21.68 -9.71
N ARG A 796 -13.58 -20.48 -9.41
CA ARG A 796 -14.37 -19.26 -9.58
C ARG A 796 -13.79 -18.41 -10.69
N LEU A 797 -14.53 -18.33 -11.78
CA LEU A 797 -14.23 -17.42 -12.87
C LEU A 797 -15.02 -16.12 -12.71
N TYR A 798 -14.35 -14.98 -12.91
CA TYR A 798 -14.97 -13.66 -12.90
C TYR A 798 -14.66 -12.90 -14.18
N TYR A 799 -15.66 -12.18 -14.67
CA TYR A 799 -15.54 -11.14 -15.67
C TYR A 799 -15.42 -9.78 -14.98
N SER A 800 -14.21 -9.24 -14.95
CA SER A 800 -13.89 -7.98 -14.29
C SER A 800 -14.01 -6.84 -15.29
N LEU A 801 -15.09 -6.08 -15.22
CA LEU A 801 -15.41 -5.01 -16.16
C LEU A 801 -15.16 -3.63 -15.55
N PRO A 802 -14.19 -2.85 -16.05
CA PRO A 802 -14.05 -1.45 -15.71
C PRO A 802 -15.08 -0.58 -16.45
N LEU A 803 -15.63 0.39 -15.73
CA LEU A 803 -16.72 1.29 -16.10
C LEU A 803 -16.25 2.73 -15.85
N ASN A 804 -16.31 3.58 -16.86
CA ASN A 804 -16.09 5.01 -16.73
C ASN A 804 -17.43 5.70 -16.54
N LEU A 805 -17.62 6.31 -15.37
CA LEU A 805 -18.80 7.09 -15.02
C LEU A 805 -18.51 8.55 -15.37
N VAL A 806 -19.24 9.13 -16.32
CA VAL A 806 -19.04 10.48 -16.84
C VAL A 806 -20.31 11.31 -16.59
N PRO A 807 -20.25 12.45 -15.91
CA PRO A 807 -21.41 13.34 -15.78
C PRO A 807 -21.94 13.80 -17.14
N ALA A 808 -23.26 13.90 -17.30
CA ALA A 808 -23.89 14.43 -18.51
C ALA A 808 -23.46 15.90 -18.76
N THR A 809 -23.33 16.29 -20.03
CA THR A 809 -22.79 17.59 -20.48
C THR A 809 -23.52 18.79 -19.88
N ASP A 810 -24.85 18.73 -19.81
CA ASP A 810 -25.74 19.81 -19.38
C ASP A 810 -25.55 20.18 -17.90
N TYR A 811 -24.86 19.33 -17.13
CA TYR A 811 -24.59 19.55 -15.71
C TYR A 811 -23.21 20.15 -15.42
N LYS A 812 -22.29 20.17 -16.41
CA LYS A 812 -20.97 20.78 -16.23
C LYS A 812 -21.08 22.29 -15.97
N GLU A 813 -22.03 22.96 -16.60
CA GLU A 813 -22.27 24.40 -16.45
C GLU A 813 -22.84 24.74 -15.06
N GLN A 814 -23.77 23.94 -14.51
CA GLN A 814 -24.28 24.13 -13.14
C GLN A 814 -23.24 23.82 -12.04
N SER A 815 -22.22 23.01 -12.33
CA SER A 815 -21.15 22.71 -11.37
C SER A 815 -20.12 23.83 -11.23
N ALA A 816 -20.00 24.71 -12.25
CA ALA A 816 -19.12 25.87 -12.22
C ALA A 816 -19.60 26.96 -11.24
N GLU A 817 -20.91 27.03 -10.96
CA GLU A 817 -21.54 27.94 -9.98
C GLU A 817 -21.55 27.42 -8.53
N ILE A 818 -20.84 26.34 -8.22
CA ILE A 818 -20.62 25.96 -6.81
C ILE A 818 -19.45 26.81 -6.28
N GLU A 819 -19.64 28.13 -6.23
CA GLU A 819 -18.87 28.98 -5.33
C GLU A 819 -18.98 28.37 -3.92
N GLN A 820 -17.84 28.26 -3.25
CA GLN A 820 -17.72 27.67 -1.93
C GLN A 820 -18.62 28.46 -0.97
N ARG A 821 -19.84 27.98 -0.76
CA ARG A 821 -20.67 28.41 0.35
C ARG A 821 -19.82 28.21 1.59
N ASN A 822 -19.80 29.19 2.48
CA ASN A 822 -19.12 29.17 3.79
C ASN A 822 -19.70 28.11 4.73
N THR A 823 -19.89 26.86 4.27
CA THR A 823 -20.46 25.75 4.99
C THR A 823 -19.38 24.69 5.19
N TYR A 824 -19.13 24.33 6.45
CA TYR A 824 -18.02 23.48 6.87
C TYR A 824 -18.56 22.29 7.64
N LEU A 825 -18.08 21.10 7.32
CA LEU A 825 -18.34 19.85 8.02
C LEU A 825 -17.10 19.47 8.81
N GLY A 826 -17.08 19.76 10.12
CA GLY A 826 -16.03 19.30 11.01
C GLY A 826 -16.28 17.87 11.46
N LEU A 827 -15.21 17.09 11.57
CA LEU A 827 -15.24 15.68 11.94
C LEU A 827 -14.26 15.41 13.08
N ASP A 828 -14.75 14.76 14.13
CA ASP A 828 -13.94 14.25 15.23
C ASP A 828 -14.11 12.73 15.38
N VAL A 829 -13.03 12.01 15.68
CA VAL A 829 -13.05 10.55 15.74
C VAL A 829 -13.08 10.07 17.17
N GLY A 830 -14.28 9.68 17.61
CA GLY A 830 -14.48 8.98 18.87
C GLY A 830 -14.07 7.50 18.80
N GLU A 831 -14.15 6.81 19.94
CA GLU A 831 -13.72 5.41 20.09
C GLU A 831 -14.53 4.43 19.19
N PHE A 832 -15.82 4.70 19.01
CA PHE A 832 -16.76 3.81 18.31
C PHE A 832 -17.47 4.45 17.11
N GLY A 833 -17.02 5.62 16.66
CA GLY A 833 -17.69 6.35 15.60
C GLY A 833 -17.01 7.69 15.26
N VAL A 834 -17.70 8.47 14.44
CA VAL A 834 -17.24 9.80 14.03
C VAL A 834 -18.30 10.83 14.42
N ALA A 835 -17.96 11.76 15.29
CA ALA A 835 -18.79 12.93 15.57
C ALA A 835 -18.69 13.91 14.40
N TYR A 836 -19.78 14.62 14.13
CA TYR A 836 -19.82 15.60 13.07
C TYR A 836 -20.61 16.84 13.47
N ALA A 837 -20.21 17.98 12.91
CA ALA A 837 -20.95 19.23 12.98
C ALA A 837 -20.85 19.96 11.63
N VAL A 838 -21.99 20.43 11.14
CA VAL A 838 -22.13 21.24 9.93
C VAL A 838 -22.47 22.66 10.35
N VAL A 839 -21.57 23.59 10.07
CA VAL A 839 -21.78 25.02 10.32
C VAL A 839 -21.83 25.78 9.01
N ARG A 840 -22.66 26.81 8.92
CA ARG A 840 -22.61 27.82 7.86
C ARG A 840 -22.22 29.16 8.48
N ILE A 841 -21.30 29.88 7.85
CA ILE A 841 -20.77 31.14 8.35
C ILE A 841 -21.11 32.27 7.37
N VAL A 842 -22.04 33.14 7.73
CA VAL A 842 -22.46 34.27 6.89
C VAL A 842 -22.14 35.57 7.63
N ARG A 843 -21.24 36.40 7.07
CA ARG A 843 -20.80 37.66 7.71
C ARG A 843 -20.38 37.47 9.18
N ASP A 844 -19.48 36.51 9.41
CA ASP A 844 -19.02 36.07 10.74
C ASP A 844 -20.09 35.47 11.68
N ARG A 845 -21.34 35.25 11.22
CA ARG A 845 -22.36 34.58 12.03
C ARG A 845 -22.34 33.07 11.83
N ILE A 846 -22.24 32.31 12.93
CA ILE A 846 -22.24 30.84 12.91
C ILE A 846 -23.68 30.34 12.97
N GLU A 847 -24.12 29.64 11.93
CA GLU A 847 -25.37 28.90 11.86
C GLU A 847 -25.08 27.39 11.96
N LEU A 848 -25.47 26.74 13.06
CA LEU A 848 -25.32 25.29 13.23
C LEU A 848 -26.45 24.55 12.47
N LEU A 849 -26.13 24.00 11.31
CA LEU A 849 -27.11 23.36 10.42
C LEU A 849 -27.45 21.91 10.81
N SER A 850 -26.46 21.17 11.31
CA SER A 850 -26.63 19.78 11.72
C SER A 850 -25.45 19.34 12.59
N TRP A 851 -25.69 18.40 13.48
CA TRP A 851 -24.65 17.74 14.25
C TRP A 851 -25.09 16.32 14.61
N GLY A 852 -24.16 15.47 15.02
CA GLY A 852 -24.49 14.12 15.47
C GLY A 852 -23.27 13.22 15.58
N PHE A 853 -23.53 11.92 15.78
CA PHE A 853 -22.50 10.89 15.92
C PHE A 853 -22.79 9.68 15.02
N LEU A 854 -21.87 9.41 14.12
CA LEU A 854 -21.93 8.30 13.15
C LEU A 854 -21.40 7.03 13.79
N LYS A 855 -22.31 6.20 14.28
CA LYS A 855 -21.97 4.87 14.83
C LYS A 855 -21.73 3.89 13.70
N ASP A 856 -20.63 3.13 13.78
CA ASP A 856 -20.36 2.05 12.84
C ASP A 856 -20.03 0.73 13.57
N PRO A 857 -20.92 -0.26 13.51
CA PRO A 857 -20.69 -1.57 14.14
C PRO A 857 -19.42 -2.29 13.67
N ALA A 858 -18.92 -1.97 12.47
CA ALA A 858 -17.69 -2.55 11.95
C ALA A 858 -16.46 -2.10 12.77
N LEU A 859 -16.46 -0.89 13.34
CA LEU A 859 -15.36 -0.43 14.20
C LEU A 859 -15.25 -1.28 15.47
N ARG A 860 -16.39 -1.61 16.09
CA ARG A 860 -16.45 -2.54 17.23
C ARG A 860 -15.95 -3.93 16.85
N LYS A 861 -16.42 -4.48 15.72
CA LYS A 861 -15.96 -5.78 15.22
C LYS A 861 -14.46 -5.81 14.94
N ILE A 862 -13.86 -4.71 14.49
CA ILE A 862 -12.40 -4.61 14.32
C ILE A 862 -11.70 -4.73 15.66
N ARG A 863 -12.19 -4.06 16.71
CA ARG A 863 -11.61 -4.16 18.05
C ARG A 863 -11.68 -5.59 18.58
N GLU A 864 -12.85 -6.21 18.50
CA GLU A 864 -13.07 -7.61 18.93
C GLU A 864 -12.13 -8.55 18.16
N ARG A 865 -12.07 -8.45 16.81
CA ARG A 865 -11.18 -9.26 15.99
C ARG A 865 -9.69 -8.96 16.21
N VAL A 866 -9.33 -7.73 16.54
CA VAL A 866 -7.94 -7.38 16.90
C VAL A 866 -7.57 -7.96 18.25
N GLN A 867 -8.50 -7.99 19.21
CA GLN A 867 -8.29 -8.70 20.47
C GLN A 867 -8.13 -10.20 20.23
N ASP A 868 -8.95 -10.81 19.37
CA ASP A 868 -8.79 -12.21 18.98
C ASP A 868 -7.47 -12.46 18.27
N MET A 869 -7.05 -11.57 17.36
CA MET A 869 -5.74 -11.66 16.70
C MET A 869 -4.60 -11.50 17.68
N LYS A 870 -4.67 -10.56 18.63
CA LYS A 870 -3.66 -10.40 19.69
C LYS A 870 -3.58 -11.66 20.55
N LYS A 871 -4.72 -12.26 20.91
CA LYS A 871 -4.76 -13.56 21.59
C LYS A 871 -4.08 -14.65 20.76
N LYS A 872 -4.41 -14.78 19.48
CA LYS A 872 -3.76 -15.74 18.56
C LYS A 872 -2.27 -15.48 18.34
N GLN A 873 -1.85 -14.21 18.28
CA GLN A 873 -0.44 -13.81 18.16
C GLN A 873 0.35 -14.14 19.42
N VAL A 874 -0.25 -13.92 20.59
CA VAL A 874 0.31 -14.34 21.89
C VAL A 874 0.50 -15.86 21.92
N MET A 875 -0.43 -16.60 21.33
CA MET A 875 -0.35 -18.05 21.13
C MET A 875 0.57 -18.46 19.99
N ALA A 876 1.07 -17.53 19.17
CA ALA A 876 1.79 -17.82 17.91
C ALA A 876 1.07 -18.84 16.97
N VAL A 877 -0.26 -18.94 17.08
CA VAL A 877 -1.12 -19.70 16.17
C VAL A 877 -1.58 -18.76 15.07
N PHE A 878 -0.89 -18.83 13.95
CA PHE A 878 -1.25 -18.09 12.77
C PHE A 878 -2.16 -18.97 11.92
N SER A 879 -3.48 -18.75 12.00
CA SER A 879 -4.35 -19.17 10.90
C SER A 879 -3.91 -18.46 9.62
N SER A 880 -4.25 -19.00 8.44
CA SER A 880 -4.11 -18.30 7.16
C SER A 880 -4.45 -16.81 7.28
N SER A 881 -3.76 -15.95 6.51
CA SER A 881 -3.92 -14.50 6.58
C SER A 881 -5.40 -14.14 6.45
N SER A 882 -6.06 -13.98 7.60
CA SER A 882 -7.49 -13.82 7.62
C SER A 882 -7.77 -12.45 7.07
N THR A 883 -8.27 -12.41 5.84
CA THR A 883 -8.77 -11.18 5.25
C THR A 883 -9.95 -10.64 6.04
N ALA A 884 -10.47 -11.34 7.07
CA ALA A 884 -11.56 -10.86 7.91
C ALA A 884 -11.29 -9.46 8.50
N VAL A 885 -10.13 -9.21 9.13
CA VAL A 885 -9.84 -7.86 9.68
C VAL A 885 -9.67 -6.83 8.58
N ALA A 886 -9.04 -7.19 7.46
CA ALA A 886 -8.93 -6.31 6.30
C ALA A 886 -10.31 -5.98 5.71
N ARG A 887 -11.21 -6.97 5.58
CA ARG A 887 -12.59 -6.86 5.09
C ARG A 887 -13.43 -6.00 6.03
N VAL A 888 -13.41 -6.26 7.35
CA VAL A 888 -14.15 -5.45 8.32
C VAL A 888 -13.61 -4.01 8.33
N ARG A 889 -12.29 -3.83 8.20
CA ARG A 889 -11.68 -2.49 8.03
C ARG A 889 -12.14 -1.80 6.76
N GLU A 890 -12.15 -2.48 5.62
CA GLU A 890 -12.66 -1.94 4.36
C GLU A 890 -14.15 -1.60 4.44
N MET A 891 -14.95 -2.45 5.10
CA MET A 891 -16.36 -2.18 5.37
C MET A 891 -16.53 -0.91 6.22
N ALA A 892 -15.75 -0.75 7.29
CA ALA A 892 -15.78 0.44 8.14
C ALA A 892 -15.37 1.71 7.37
N ILE A 893 -14.27 1.65 6.60
CA ILE A 893 -13.82 2.75 5.73
C ILE A 893 -14.94 3.14 4.77
N HIS A 894 -15.53 2.17 4.07
CA HIS A 894 -16.59 2.45 3.10
C HIS A 894 -17.86 3.01 3.75
N SER A 895 -18.29 2.42 4.86
CA SER A 895 -19.50 2.84 5.56
C SER A 895 -19.37 4.26 6.12
N LEU A 896 -18.32 4.55 6.90
CA LEU A 896 -18.08 5.88 7.45
C LEU A 896 -17.91 6.93 6.35
N ARG A 897 -17.07 6.67 5.34
CA ARG A 897 -16.88 7.57 4.20
C ARG A 897 -18.20 7.89 3.51
N ASN A 898 -19.07 6.89 3.33
CA ASN A 898 -20.37 7.11 2.70
C ASN A 898 -21.29 7.96 3.55
N GLN A 899 -21.31 7.75 4.87
CA GLN A 899 -22.10 8.58 5.79
C GLN A 899 -21.59 10.03 5.79
N ILE A 900 -20.29 10.25 5.92
CA ILE A 900 -19.65 11.57 5.90
C ILE A 900 -19.95 12.30 4.60
N HIS A 901 -19.72 11.67 3.44
CA HIS A 901 -19.90 12.35 2.16
C HIS A 901 -21.38 12.60 1.86
N SER A 902 -22.29 11.75 2.38
CA SER A 902 -23.71 12.02 2.29
C SER A 902 -24.09 13.30 3.04
N ILE A 903 -23.50 13.55 4.21
CA ILE A 903 -23.71 14.79 4.97
C ILE A 903 -23.09 15.96 4.20
N ALA A 904 -21.83 15.83 3.78
CA ALA A 904 -21.14 16.87 3.02
C ALA A 904 -21.94 17.32 1.78
N LEU A 905 -22.45 16.36 0.99
CA LEU A 905 -23.26 16.66 -0.20
C LEU A 905 -24.65 17.22 0.15
N ALA A 906 -25.30 16.74 1.21
CA ALA A 906 -26.63 17.22 1.61
C ALA A 906 -26.64 18.68 2.05
N TYR A 907 -25.49 19.19 2.53
CA TYR A 907 -25.29 20.56 2.99
C TYR A 907 -24.37 21.38 2.07
N LYS A 908 -23.81 20.78 1.01
CA LYS A 908 -22.74 21.36 0.18
C LYS A 908 -21.57 21.91 1.03
N ALA A 909 -21.13 21.13 2.01
CA ALA A 909 -20.15 21.53 3.01
C ALA A 909 -18.73 21.05 2.65
N LYS A 910 -17.72 21.89 2.89
CA LYS A 910 -16.30 21.51 2.82
C LYS A 910 -15.94 20.64 4.04
N ILE A 911 -15.30 19.50 3.81
CA ILE A 911 -14.98 18.54 4.89
C ILE A 911 -13.70 18.99 5.61
N ILE A 912 -13.72 19.08 6.93
CA ILE A 912 -12.58 19.48 7.74
C ILE A 912 -12.22 18.34 8.71
N TYR A 913 -11.02 17.81 8.53
CA TYR A 913 -10.46 16.72 9.31
C TYR A 913 -9.47 17.22 10.38
N GLU A 914 -9.21 16.43 11.40
CA GLU A 914 -8.02 16.56 12.22
C GLU A 914 -6.75 16.09 11.50
N ILE A 915 -5.63 16.81 11.69
CA ILE A 915 -4.29 16.46 11.17
C ILE A 915 -3.87 15.09 11.66
N SER A 916 -3.90 14.88 12.97
CA SER A 916 -3.50 13.65 13.61
C SER A 916 -4.46 13.34 14.75
N ILE A 917 -4.80 12.06 14.86
CA ILE A 917 -5.50 11.57 16.04
C ILE A 917 -4.44 11.10 17.02
N SER A 918 -4.37 11.74 18.18
CA SER A 918 -3.45 11.35 19.25
C SER A 918 -4.25 10.72 20.40
N ASN A 919 -3.72 9.61 20.94
CA ASN A 919 -4.20 8.98 22.19
C ASN A 919 -5.55 8.23 22.16
N PHE A 920 -5.68 7.17 21.35
CA PHE A 920 -6.69 6.13 21.61
C PHE A 920 -6.16 5.11 22.64
N GLU A 921 -6.98 4.76 23.64
CA GLU A 921 -6.61 3.86 24.74
C GLU A 921 -6.36 2.40 24.29
N THR A 922 -7.12 1.87 23.32
CA THR A 922 -6.90 0.50 22.79
C THR A 922 -7.23 0.39 21.30
N GLY A 923 -6.36 -0.24 20.51
CA GLY A 923 -6.57 -0.43 19.06
C GLY A 923 -6.31 0.82 18.20
N GLY A 924 -5.79 1.89 18.82
CA GLY A 924 -5.60 3.22 18.23
C GLY A 924 -4.93 3.25 16.86
N ASN A 925 -3.84 2.50 16.69
CA ASN A 925 -3.11 2.47 15.42
C ASN A 925 -3.95 1.89 14.25
N ARG A 926 -4.95 1.05 14.51
CA ARG A 926 -5.83 0.48 13.48
C ARG A 926 -7.00 1.42 13.18
N MET A 927 -7.55 2.09 14.20
CA MET A 927 -8.57 3.14 14.03
C MET A 927 -8.01 4.37 13.32
N ALA A 928 -6.81 4.82 13.70
CA ALA A 928 -6.07 5.86 13.00
C ALA A 928 -5.80 5.50 11.54
N LYS A 929 -5.59 4.22 11.20
CA LYS A 929 -5.49 3.76 9.80
C LYS A 929 -6.82 3.89 9.05
N ILE A 930 -7.96 3.54 9.66
CA ILE A 930 -9.29 3.73 9.05
C ILE A 930 -9.52 5.20 8.75
N TYR A 931 -9.30 6.05 9.74
CA TYR A 931 -9.45 7.49 9.59
C TYR A 931 -8.49 8.07 8.56
N ARG A 932 -7.21 7.70 8.60
CA ARG A 932 -6.24 8.11 7.57
C ARG A 932 -6.71 7.70 6.18
N SER A 933 -7.22 6.48 5.99
CA SER A 933 -7.76 6.03 4.71
C SER A 933 -9.01 6.81 4.25
N ILE A 934 -9.82 7.32 5.17
CA ILE A 934 -10.95 8.21 4.85
C ILE A 934 -10.42 9.61 4.50
N LYS A 935 -9.56 10.20 5.35
CA LYS A 935 -8.96 11.53 5.13
C LYS A 935 -8.18 11.62 3.82
N VAL A 936 -7.36 10.61 3.51
CA VAL A 936 -6.53 10.57 2.30
C VAL A 936 -7.40 10.61 1.03
N SER A 937 -8.63 10.10 1.04
CA SER A 937 -9.48 10.21 -0.15
C SER A 937 -9.94 11.64 -0.45
N ASP A 938 -9.85 12.55 0.52
CA ASP A 938 -10.49 13.86 0.46
C ASP A 938 -9.49 15.03 0.52
N VAL A 939 -8.34 14.84 1.18
CA VAL A 939 -7.41 15.92 1.56
C VAL A 939 -6.07 15.90 0.81
N TYR A 940 -5.29 14.81 0.84
CA TYR A 940 -3.92 14.80 0.29
C TYR A 940 -3.69 13.71 -0.75
N ARG A 941 -2.68 13.92 -1.61
CA ARG A 941 -2.24 12.99 -2.66
C ARG A 941 -0.73 12.77 -2.54
N GLU A 942 -0.30 12.02 -1.52
CA GLU A 942 1.13 11.74 -1.28
C GLU A 942 1.70 10.73 -2.30
N SER A 943 0.84 9.86 -2.86
CA SER A 943 1.23 8.84 -3.82
C SER A 943 0.29 8.77 -5.03
N GLY A 944 0.75 8.12 -6.10
CA GLY A 944 -0.10 7.80 -7.26
C GLY A 944 -1.32 6.95 -6.88
N ALA A 945 -1.18 6.06 -5.88
CA ALA A 945 -2.30 5.25 -5.38
C ALA A 945 -3.36 6.11 -4.66
N ASP A 946 -2.94 7.09 -3.86
CA ASP A 946 -3.85 8.01 -3.17
C ASP A 946 -4.60 8.89 -4.17
N THR A 947 -3.90 9.33 -5.22
CA THR A 947 -4.52 10.03 -6.36
C THR A 947 -5.59 9.17 -7.00
N LEU A 948 -5.31 7.90 -7.33
CA LEU A 948 -6.30 6.99 -7.90
C LEU A 948 -7.51 6.78 -6.97
N VAL A 949 -7.30 6.65 -5.65
CA VAL A 949 -8.40 6.51 -4.69
C VAL A 949 -9.28 7.77 -4.68
N SER A 950 -8.67 8.96 -4.63
CA SER A 950 -9.37 10.25 -4.73
C SER A 950 -10.16 10.34 -6.05
N GLU A 951 -9.55 9.99 -7.18
CA GLU A 951 -10.19 10.04 -8.49
C GLU A 951 -11.33 9.02 -8.64
N MET A 952 -11.21 7.85 -8.02
CA MET A 952 -12.29 6.87 -7.99
C MET A 952 -13.50 7.35 -7.18
N ILE A 953 -13.30 8.19 -6.17
CA ILE A 953 -14.36 8.64 -5.26
C ILE A 953 -15.01 9.95 -5.74
N TRP A 954 -14.17 10.93 -6.11
CA TRP A 954 -14.57 12.30 -6.45
C TRP A 954 -14.35 12.66 -7.93
N GLY A 955 -13.74 11.77 -8.71
CA GLY A 955 -13.47 11.97 -10.14
C GLY A 955 -12.09 12.57 -10.46
N LYS A 956 -11.66 12.39 -11.71
CA LYS A 956 -10.33 12.79 -12.24
C LYS A 956 -10.06 14.28 -12.09
N LYS A 957 -8.83 14.63 -11.69
CA LYS A 957 -8.36 16.03 -11.54
C LYS A 957 -9.27 16.94 -10.69
N ASN A 958 -9.94 16.41 -9.68
CA ASN A 958 -10.74 17.25 -8.78
C ASN A 958 -9.85 18.13 -7.87
N LYS A 959 -10.33 19.30 -7.46
CA LYS A 959 -9.72 20.07 -6.36
C LYS A 959 -9.87 19.29 -5.04
N GLN A 960 -9.07 19.62 -4.02
CA GLN A 960 -9.19 19.01 -2.70
C GLN A 960 -10.60 19.24 -2.15
N MET A 961 -11.28 18.16 -1.77
CA MET A 961 -12.67 18.18 -1.29
C MET A 961 -12.78 18.49 0.20
N GLY A 962 -11.68 18.26 0.92
CA GLY A 962 -11.57 18.62 2.31
C GLY A 962 -10.23 19.25 2.62
N ASN A 963 -10.16 19.84 3.81
CA ASN A 963 -8.94 20.32 4.43
C ASN A 963 -8.75 19.59 5.77
N HIS A 964 -7.67 19.92 6.47
CA HIS A 964 -7.38 19.43 7.79
C HIS A 964 -6.86 20.56 8.68
N ILE A 965 -7.00 20.41 9.98
CA ILE A 965 -6.53 21.36 10.98
C ILE A 965 -5.94 20.64 12.19
N SER A 966 -5.22 21.36 13.05
CA SER A 966 -4.73 20.82 14.31
C SER A 966 -5.89 20.40 15.24
N SER A 967 -5.81 19.19 15.78
CA SER A 967 -6.69 18.67 16.85
C SER A 967 -6.42 19.28 18.23
N TYR A 968 -5.42 20.17 18.33
CA TYR A 968 -5.04 20.76 19.61
C TYR A 968 -6.22 21.47 20.29
N ALA A 969 -6.57 21.00 21.50
CA ALA A 969 -7.62 21.54 22.35
C ALA A 969 -9.04 21.53 21.76
N THR A 970 -9.31 20.93 20.59
CA THR A 970 -10.64 20.95 19.94
C THR A 970 -11.74 20.40 20.85
N SER A 971 -11.46 19.29 21.53
CA SER A 971 -12.37 18.67 22.50
C SER A 971 -12.39 19.34 23.87
N TYR A 972 -11.42 20.21 24.17
CA TYR A 972 -11.27 20.90 25.46
C TYR A 972 -11.74 22.36 25.44
N THR A 973 -11.97 22.93 24.26
CA THR A 973 -12.53 24.28 24.09
C THR A 973 -14.05 24.23 24.20
N CYS A 974 -14.59 24.90 25.22
CA CYS A 974 -16.02 24.92 25.52
C CYS A 974 -16.81 25.62 24.41
N CYS A 975 -17.84 24.99 23.86
CA CYS A 975 -18.76 25.64 22.91
C CYS A 975 -19.70 26.66 23.59
N ASN A 976 -19.78 26.72 24.92
CA ASN A 976 -20.61 27.73 25.58
C ASN A 976 -19.86 29.05 25.82
N CYS A 977 -18.64 28.97 26.36
CA CYS A 977 -17.86 30.16 26.73
C CYS A 977 -16.60 30.37 25.87
N ALA A 978 -16.33 29.49 24.89
CA ALA A 978 -15.13 29.50 24.04
C ALA A 978 -13.78 29.41 24.77
N ARG A 979 -13.81 29.09 26.07
CA ARG A 979 -12.63 28.98 26.94
C ARG A 979 -12.06 27.56 26.93
N THR A 980 -10.74 27.44 27.12
CA THR A 980 -10.05 26.16 27.15
C THR A 980 -9.06 26.05 28.32
N PRO A 981 -8.90 24.88 28.97
CA PRO A 981 -7.87 24.69 30.00
C PRO A 981 -6.44 25.03 29.55
N PHE A 982 -6.19 25.04 28.24
CA PHE A 982 -4.90 25.33 27.65
C PHE A 982 -4.56 26.83 27.59
N GLU A 983 -5.50 27.72 27.93
CA GLU A 983 -5.24 29.17 28.04
C GLU A 983 -4.80 29.60 29.44
N LEU A 984 -4.85 28.68 30.41
CA LEU A 984 -4.45 28.94 31.78
C LEU A 984 -2.93 28.97 31.93
N VAL A 985 -2.42 30.09 32.45
CA VAL A 985 -1.03 30.22 32.89
C VAL A 985 -0.98 29.77 34.35
N ILE A 986 -0.51 28.55 34.58
CA ILE A 986 -0.36 27.98 35.92
C ILE A 986 1.13 27.95 36.24
N ASP A 987 1.54 28.66 37.28
CA ASP A 987 2.88 28.56 37.84
C ASP A 987 3.07 27.15 38.41
N ASN A 988 4.07 26.43 37.92
CA ASN A 988 4.34 25.04 38.28
C ASN A 988 4.82 24.89 39.73
N ASP A 989 5.44 25.95 40.28
CA ASP A 989 6.10 25.93 41.58
C ASP A 989 5.22 26.54 42.69
N LYS A 990 4.10 27.17 42.31
CA LYS A 990 3.08 27.66 43.23
C LYS A 990 2.18 26.53 43.74
N GLU A 991 1.89 26.56 45.03
CA GLU A 991 0.90 25.70 45.67
C GLU A 991 -0.48 26.34 45.61
N TYR A 992 -1.50 25.54 45.28
CA TYR A 992 -2.88 26.00 45.16
C TYR A 992 -3.75 25.37 46.26
N GLU A 993 -4.49 26.21 46.99
CA GLU A 993 -5.36 25.80 48.11
C GLU A 993 -6.74 25.28 47.66
N LYS A 994 -7.33 24.43 48.50
CA LYS A 994 -8.60 23.72 48.25
C LYS A 994 -9.81 24.53 48.73
N GLY A 995 -10.91 24.49 47.95
CA GLY A 995 -12.26 24.80 48.46
C GLY A 995 -13.29 23.74 48.03
N GLY A 996 -13.81 22.92 48.96
CA GLY A 996 -14.99 22.05 48.77
C GLY A 996 -14.79 20.67 48.09
N ASP A 997 -15.92 20.03 47.72
CA ASP A 997 -16.01 18.69 47.08
C ASP A 997 -15.77 18.72 45.56
N GLU A 998 -15.98 19.88 44.92
CA GLU A 998 -15.43 20.23 43.60
C GLU A 998 -14.29 21.21 43.82
N PHE A 999 -13.06 20.89 43.41
CA PHE A 999 -11.92 21.77 43.68
C PHE A 999 -12.02 23.03 42.83
N ILE A 1000 -12.21 24.19 43.48
CA ILE A 1000 -12.14 25.51 42.85
C ILE A 1000 -10.73 26.07 43.04
N PHE A 1001 -10.00 26.22 41.94
CA PHE A 1001 -8.69 26.83 41.87
C PHE A 1001 -8.80 28.32 41.52
N ASN A 1002 -8.05 29.16 42.23
CA ASN A 1002 -7.82 30.55 41.84
C ASN A 1002 -6.54 30.59 40.99
N VAL A 1003 -6.66 30.86 39.69
CA VAL A 1003 -5.54 30.84 38.74
C VAL A 1003 -5.41 32.21 38.09
N GLY A 1004 -4.40 32.99 38.50
CA GLY A 1004 -4.14 34.34 37.97
C GLY A 1004 -5.30 35.33 38.22
N ASP A 1005 -5.59 36.18 37.23
CA ASP A 1005 -6.71 37.16 37.26
C ASP A 1005 -8.09 36.52 37.12
N GLU A 1006 -8.16 35.20 36.89
CA GLU A 1006 -9.40 34.48 36.71
C GLU A 1006 -9.93 33.93 38.03
N LYS A 1007 -11.10 34.43 38.44
CA LYS A 1007 -11.53 34.28 39.83
C LYS A 1007 -11.87 32.86 40.28
N LYS A 1008 -12.23 31.89 39.42
CA LYS A 1008 -12.58 30.49 39.80
C LYS A 1008 -12.50 29.48 38.62
N VAL A 1009 -11.67 28.43 38.71
CA VAL A 1009 -11.59 27.30 37.74
C VAL A 1009 -11.82 25.97 38.46
N ARG A 1010 -12.63 25.06 37.92
CA ARG A 1010 -12.93 23.76 38.55
C ARG A 1010 -11.97 22.64 38.08
N GLY A 1011 -11.61 21.72 38.99
CA GLY A 1011 -10.85 20.50 38.65
C GLY A 1011 -11.23 19.27 39.49
N PHE A 1012 -10.72 18.10 39.11
CA PHE A 1012 -10.99 16.79 39.73
C PHE A 1012 -9.69 16.22 40.30
N LEU A 1013 -9.64 15.96 41.61
CA LEU A 1013 -8.49 15.31 42.24
C LEU A 1013 -8.80 13.84 42.54
N GLN A 1014 -7.88 12.93 42.22
CA GLN A 1014 -8.00 11.53 42.60
C GLN A 1014 -8.08 11.41 44.13
N LYS A 1015 -8.96 10.51 44.63
CA LYS A 1015 -9.15 10.24 46.07
C LYS A 1015 -7.84 9.99 46.84
N SER A 1016 -6.77 9.53 46.18
CA SER A 1016 -5.45 9.31 46.79
C SER A 1016 -4.67 10.57 47.15
N LEU A 1017 -5.11 11.76 46.72
CA LEU A 1017 -4.48 13.05 46.99
C LEU A 1017 -5.29 13.91 47.98
N LEU A 1018 -6.21 13.29 48.72
CA LEU A 1018 -7.02 13.95 49.76
C LEU A 1018 -6.12 14.55 50.86
N GLY A 1019 -6.13 15.88 50.99
CA GLY A 1019 -5.55 16.61 52.15
C GLY A 1019 -4.26 17.39 51.94
N LYS A 1020 -3.78 17.62 50.71
CA LYS A 1020 -2.52 18.35 50.44
C LYS A 1020 -2.71 19.54 49.48
N THR A 1021 -1.84 20.55 49.62
CA THR A 1021 -1.56 21.53 48.56
C THR A 1021 -1.06 20.81 47.31
N ILE A 1022 -1.41 21.34 46.14
CA ILE A 1022 -1.17 20.67 44.86
C ILE A 1022 -0.29 21.58 44.00
N LYS A 1023 0.80 21.03 43.44
CA LYS A 1023 1.71 21.78 42.56
C LYS A 1023 1.06 22.07 41.21
N GLY A 1024 1.45 23.16 40.54
CA GLY A 1024 0.79 23.64 39.31
C GLY A 1024 0.62 22.61 38.18
N LYS A 1025 1.56 21.67 37.99
CA LYS A 1025 1.42 20.60 36.99
C LYS A 1025 0.25 19.66 37.25
N GLU A 1026 -0.02 19.37 38.52
CA GLU A 1026 -1.11 18.51 38.95
C GLU A 1026 -2.45 19.26 38.92
N VAL A 1027 -2.44 20.59 39.11
CA VAL A 1027 -3.62 21.45 38.92
C VAL A 1027 -4.09 21.42 37.46
N LEU A 1028 -3.20 21.63 36.48
CA LEU A 1028 -3.58 21.55 35.07
C LEU A 1028 -4.09 20.16 34.68
N LYS A 1029 -3.50 19.11 35.24
CA LYS A 1029 -3.93 17.72 35.04
C LYS A 1029 -5.34 17.51 35.62
N SER A 1030 -5.58 17.97 36.84
CA SER A 1030 -6.89 17.94 37.53
C SER A 1030 -7.98 18.68 36.77
N ILE A 1031 -7.67 19.87 36.22
CA ILE A 1031 -8.60 20.64 35.38
C ILE A 1031 -8.92 19.89 34.08
N LYS A 1032 -7.92 19.25 33.45
CA LYS A 1032 -8.14 18.45 32.23
C LYS A 1032 -8.95 17.18 32.50
N GLU A 1033 -8.70 16.48 33.61
CA GLU A 1033 -9.46 15.31 34.05
C GLU A 1033 -10.92 15.70 34.37
N TYR A 1034 -11.14 16.85 35.01
CA TYR A 1034 -12.48 17.40 35.19
C TYR A 1034 -13.16 17.76 33.87
N ALA A 1035 -12.39 18.28 32.90
CA ALA A 1035 -12.90 18.64 31.60
C ALA A 1035 -13.32 17.43 30.76
N ARG A 1036 -12.65 16.27 30.91
CA ARG A 1036 -12.94 15.00 30.23
C ARG A 1036 -13.00 13.85 31.24
N PRO A 1037 -14.02 13.84 32.11
CA PRO A 1037 -14.09 12.89 33.20
C PRO A 1037 -14.56 11.51 32.69
N PRO A 1038 -14.15 10.39 33.31
CA PRO A 1038 -14.68 9.07 33.01
C PRO A 1038 -16.20 9.04 33.21
N ILE A 1039 -16.94 8.34 32.33
CA ILE A 1039 -18.41 8.24 32.43
C ILE A 1039 -18.84 7.85 33.85
N ARG A 1040 -18.15 6.86 34.45
CA ARG A 1040 -18.49 6.31 35.77
C ARG A 1040 -18.42 7.33 36.90
N GLU A 1041 -17.79 8.48 36.69
CA GLU A 1041 -17.56 9.50 37.71
C GLU A 1041 -18.56 10.68 37.62
N VAL A 1042 -19.41 10.76 36.58
CA VAL A 1042 -20.21 11.99 36.27
C VAL A 1042 -21.71 11.76 36.10
N LEU A 1043 -22.18 10.53 36.28
CA LEU A 1043 -23.54 10.17 35.89
C LEU A 1043 -24.65 10.85 36.71
N LEU A 1044 -25.71 11.15 35.98
CA LEU A 1044 -27.05 11.51 36.45
C LEU A 1044 -27.80 10.21 36.80
N GLU A 1045 -28.64 10.24 37.83
CA GLU A 1045 -29.45 9.08 38.24
C GLU A 1045 -30.30 8.57 37.07
N GLY A 1046 -30.22 7.26 36.76
CA GLY A 1046 -31.14 6.58 35.83
C GLY A 1046 -30.60 6.11 34.47
N GLU A 1047 -29.34 6.36 34.09
CA GLU A 1047 -28.77 5.89 32.81
C GLU A 1047 -27.96 4.57 32.93
N ASP A 1048 -28.14 3.65 31.97
CA ASP A 1048 -27.33 2.42 31.86
C ASP A 1048 -25.90 2.75 31.36
N VAL A 1049 -25.00 2.91 32.32
CA VAL A 1049 -23.57 3.17 32.17
C VAL A 1049 -22.89 2.22 31.18
N GLU A 1050 -23.23 0.93 31.24
CA GLU A 1050 -22.62 -0.09 30.40
C GLU A 1050 -23.09 0.04 28.95
N GLN A 1051 -24.35 0.45 28.74
CA GLN A 1051 -24.86 0.75 27.41
C GLN A 1051 -24.20 2.00 26.80
N LEU A 1052 -23.97 3.05 27.59
CA LEU A 1052 -23.28 4.27 27.14
C LEU A 1052 -21.81 4.03 26.85
N LEU A 1053 -21.10 3.31 27.71
CA LEU A 1053 -19.72 2.88 27.48
C LEU A 1053 -19.59 2.11 26.16
N LYS A 1054 -20.52 1.18 25.89
CA LYS A 1054 -20.57 0.41 24.64
C LYS A 1054 -20.89 1.26 23.41
N ARG A 1055 -21.54 2.43 23.58
CA ARG A 1055 -22.03 3.27 22.47
C ARG A 1055 -21.11 4.45 22.15
N ARG A 1056 -20.42 5.02 23.13
CA ARG A 1056 -19.67 6.28 23.01
C ARG A 1056 -18.23 6.20 23.51
N GLY A 1057 -17.89 5.23 24.35
CA GLY A 1057 -16.55 5.13 24.95
C GLY A 1057 -16.40 5.92 26.24
N ASN A 1058 -15.32 5.70 26.97
CA ASN A 1058 -15.20 6.13 28.38
C ASN A 1058 -15.07 7.64 28.58
N SER A 1059 -14.74 8.41 27.54
CA SER A 1059 -14.37 9.83 27.66
C SER A 1059 -15.25 10.79 26.86
N TYR A 1060 -16.44 10.40 26.37
CA TYR A 1060 -17.25 11.27 25.49
C TYR A 1060 -17.89 12.48 26.19
N ILE A 1061 -17.87 12.56 27.52
CA ILE A 1061 -18.45 13.68 28.27
C ILE A 1061 -17.42 14.81 28.38
N TYR A 1062 -17.84 16.04 28.11
CA TYR A 1062 -17.09 17.25 28.44
C TYR A 1062 -17.81 18.04 29.52
N ARG A 1063 -17.07 18.52 30.51
CA ARG A 1063 -17.57 19.44 31.53
C ARG A 1063 -16.67 20.67 31.60
N CYS A 1064 -17.18 21.83 31.21
CA CYS A 1064 -16.37 23.05 31.18
C CYS A 1064 -15.89 23.42 32.60
N PRO A 1065 -14.57 23.54 32.83
CA PRO A 1065 -14.06 23.91 34.15
C PRO A 1065 -14.37 25.36 34.52
N PHE A 1066 -14.64 26.22 33.54
CA PHE A 1066 -14.94 27.64 33.73
C PHE A 1066 -16.43 27.87 34.04
N CYS A 1067 -17.31 27.52 33.10
CA CYS A 1067 -18.75 27.79 33.22
C CYS A 1067 -19.59 26.58 33.71
N GLY A 1068 -18.99 25.40 33.89
CA GLY A 1068 -19.70 24.19 34.33
C GLY A 1068 -20.54 23.51 33.24
N TYR A 1069 -20.62 24.09 32.04
CA TYR A 1069 -21.40 23.56 30.91
C TYR A 1069 -21.01 22.12 30.57
N LYS A 1070 -21.99 21.23 30.49
CA LYS A 1070 -21.80 19.82 30.12
C LYS A 1070 -22.22 19.61 28.66
N THR A 1071 -21.45 18.85 27.90
CA THR A 1071 -21.76 18.53 26.49
C THR A 1071 -21.12 17.21 26.07
N ASP A 1072 -21.53 16.70 24.92
CA ASP A 1072 -20.79 15.67 24.19
C ASP A 1072 -19.48 16.26 23.65
N ALA A 1073 -18.37 15.73 24.13
CA ALA A 1073 -17.04 16.23 23.90
C ALA A 1073 -16.58 16.03 22.45
N ASP A 1074 -17.03 14.94 21.81
CA ASP A 1074 -16.66 14.63 20.42
C ASP A 1074 -17.45 15.54 19.46
N ILE A 1075 -18.73 15.80 19.75
CA ILE A 1075 -19.57 16.71 18.96
C ILE A 1075 -19.07 18.16 19.10
N GLN A 1076 -18.69 18.57 20.31
CA GLN A 1076 -18.03 19.86 20.53
C GLN A 1076 -16.71 19.97 19.76
N ALA A 1077 -15.89 18.92 19.75
CA ALA A 1077 -14.66 18.89 18.98
C ALA A 1077 -14.94 19.06 17.48
N ALA A 1078 -15.90 18.31 16.92
CA ALA A 1078 -16.33 18.43 15.54
C ALA A 1078 -16.81 19.86 15.19
N LEU A 1079 -17.53 20.52 16.09
CA LEU A 1079 -17.97 21.90 15.93
C LEU A 1079 -16.80 22.89 15.89
N ASN A 1080 -15.88 22.77 16.84
CA ASN A 1080 -14.66 23.59 16.87
C ASN A 1080 -13.79 23.36 15.62
N ILE A 1081 -13.74 22.13 15.12
CA ILE A 1081 -13.02 21.79 13.89
C ILE A 1081 -13.64 22.47 12.68
N ALA A 1082 -14.97 22.48 12.56
CA ALA A 1082 -15.66 23.14 11.46
C ALA A 1082 -15.38 24.66 11.45
N CYS A 1083 -15.44 25.31 12.62
CA CYS A 1083 -15.19 26.75 12.76
C CYS A 1083 -13.73 27.12 12.44
N ARG A 1084 -12.77 26.32 12.92
CA ARG A 1084 -11.34 26.51 12.60
C ARG A 1084 -11.05 26.31 11.12
N GLY A 1085 -11.77 25.43 10.44
CA GLY A 1085 -11.68 25.26 8.99
C GLY A 1085 -12.03 26.54 8.22
N TYR A 1086 -13.07 27.26 8.65
CA TYR A 1086 -13.41 28.58 8.09
C TYR A 1086 -12.30 29.61 8.31
N ILE A 1087 -11.77 29.69 9.52
CA ILE A 1087 -10.68 30.63 9.85
C ILE A 1087 -9.45 30.33 9.00
N SER A 1088 -9.08 29.05 8.88
CA SER A 1088 -7.93 28.61 8.08
C SER A 1088 -8.10 28.94 6.58
N ASP A 1089 -9.30 28.85 6.03
CA ASP A 1089 -9.55 29.16 4.62
C ASP A 1089 -9.57 30.66 4.32
N ASN A 1090 -9.90 31.52 5.31
CA ASN A 1090 -10.03 32.98 5.14
C ASN A 1090 -8.83 33.77 5.66
N ALA A 1091 -7.86 33.12 6.31
CA ALA A 1091 -6.63 33.77 6.75
C ALA A 1091 -5.74 34.11 5.54
N LYS A 1092 -5.44 35.40 5.33
CA LYS A 1092 -4.48 35.88 4.32
C LYS A 1092 -3.05 35.46 4.73
N ASP A 1093 -2.52 34.39 4.14
CA ASP A 1093 -1.13 33.87 4.13
C ASP A 1093 -0.31 33.77 5.44
N ALA A 1094 -0.72 34.36 6.56
CA ALA A 1094 0.05 34.48 7.79
C ALA A 1094 -0.19 33.34 8.80
N VAL A 1095 -1.02 32.35 8.47
CA VAL A 1095 -1.38 31.26 9.41
C VAL A 1095 -1.08 29.88 8.79
N LYS A 1096 0.14 29.70 8.27
CA LYS A 1096 0.65 28.37 7.90
C LYS A 1096 1.40 27.73 9.08
N GLU A 1097 1.02 26.47 9.31
CA GLU A 1097 1.61 25.39 10.10
C GLU A 1097 2.71 25.71 11.14
N GLY A 1098 2.39 25.42 12.40
CA GLY A 1098 3.37 25.08 13.44
C GLY A 1098 3.31 25.91 14.70
N GLU A 1099 3.21 27.24 14.57
CA GLU A 1099 3.69 28.13 15.65
C GLU A 1099 2.65 28.86 16.49
N ARG A 1100 1.35 28.86 16.17
CA ARG A 1100 0.36 29.54 17.04
C ARG A 1100 -0.87 28.68 17.34
N LYS A 1101 -0.67 27.68 18.22
CA LYS A 1101 -1.75 26.85 18.77
C LYS A 1101 -2.80 27.66 19.55
N LEU A 1102 -2.40 28.79 20.15
CA LEU A 1102 -3.30 29.67 20.92
C LEU A 1102 -4.07 30.65 20.03
N ASP A 1103 -3.46 31.22 18.98
CA ASP A 1103 -4.12 32.25 18.16
C ASP A 1103 -5.36 31.71 17.45
N TYR A 1104 -5.33 30.45 17.00
CA TYR A 1104 -6.53 29.79 16.47
C TYR A 1104 -7.66 29.72 17.50
N ILE A 1105 -7.34 29.55 18.79
CA ILE A 1105 -8.34 29.49 19.86
C ILE A 1105 -8.91 30.88 20.11
N LEU A 1106 -8.07 31.92 20.07
CA LEU A 1106 -8.49 33.32 20.22
C LEU A 1106 -9.36 33.78 19.04
N GLU A 1107 -9.02 33.44 17.80
CA GLU A 1107 -9.84 33.77 16.63
C GLU A 1107 -11.17 33.03 16.62
N VAL A 1108 -11.16 31.75 17.03
CA VAL A 1108 -12.39 31.01 17.29
C VAL A 1108 -13.21 31.76 18.35
N ARG A 1109 -12.62 32.13 19.48
CA ARG A 1109 -13.30 32.88 20.55
C ARG A 1109 -13.91 34.19 20.07
N LYS A 1110 -13.20 35.00 19.28
CA LYS A 1110 -13.77 36.21 18.65
C LYS A 1110 -15.00 35.89 17.81
N LEU A 1111 -14.96 34.79 17.06
CA LEU A 1111 -16.10 34.31 16.29
C LEU A 1111 -17.26 33.86 17.21
N TRP A 1112 -16.99 33.19 18.34
CA TRP A 1112 -18.01 32.79 19.32
C TRP A 1112 -18.62 33.97 20.08
N GLU A 1113 -17.82 34.96 20.49
CA GLU A 1113 -18.27 36.14 21.22
C GLU A 1113 -19.27 36.96 20.40
N LYS A 1114 -19.06 37.08 19.08
CA LYS A 1114 -20.01 37.68 18.14
C LYS A 1114 -21.34 36.91 18.01
N ASN A 1115 -21.40 35.64 18.45
CA ASN A 1115 -22.51 34.71 18.21
C ASN A 1115 -23.13 34.12 19.48
N GLY A 1116 -22.78 34.65 20.66
CA GLY A 1116 -22.99 33.99 21.96
C GLY A 1116 -24.43 33.58 22.32
N ALA A 1117 -25.47 34.04 21.62
CA ALA A 1117 -26.86 33.64 21.85
C ALA A 1117 -27.27 32.34 21.12
N VAL A 1118 -26.71 32.04 19.94
CA VAL A 1118 -27.16 30.94 19.09
C VAL A 1118 -26.80 29.56 19.68
N LEU A 1119 -25.64 29.47 20.35
CA LEU A 1119 -25.08 28.19 20.79
C LEU A 1119 -25.50 27.77 22.20
N ARG A 1120 -25.96 28.72 23.04
CA ARG A 1120 -26.53 28.42 24.37
C ARG A 1120 -27.81 27.57 24.31
N SER A 1121 -28.51 27.59 23.17
CA SER A 1121 -29.76 26.86 22.95
C SER A 1121 -29.55 25.40 22.52
N ALA A 1122 -28.35 25.03 22.06
CA ALA A 1122 -28.05 23.68 21.57
C ALA A 1122 -27.61 22.77 22.74
N LYS A 1123 -28.57 22.13 23.41
CA LYS A 1123 -28.27 21.03 24.35
C LYS A 1123 -27.78 19.82 23.55
N PHE A 1124 -26.47 19.52 23.64
CA PHE A 1124 -25.82 18.40 22.94
C PHE A 1124 -25.81 17.09 23.75
N LEU A 1125 -26.12 17.14 25.04
CA LEU A 1125 -26.27 15.98 25.94
C LEU A 1125 -27.68 15.41 25.89
#